data_AF-A0A3N0WRU7-F1
#
_entry.id   AF-A0A3N0WRU7-F1
#
_cell.length_a   1.000
_cell.length_b   1.000
_cell.length_c   1.000
_cell.angle_alpha   90.00
_cell.angle_beta   90.00
_cell.angle_gamma   90.00
#
_symmetry.space_group_name_H-M   'P 1'
#
loop_
_entity.id
_entity.type
_entity.pdbx_description
1 polymer ?
#
loop_
_entity_poly.entity_id
_entity_poly.type
_entity_poly.pdbx_seq_one_letter_code
_entity_poly.pdbx_strand_id
1 'polypeptide(L)'
;MGFIDKVLKGFLGDKNVTDLKEVKKVVSKIKAAEPLIGELSDDGLRQKTAEFKEKLKTATAEITAQIEQTKEQIKNSLNIDEKEALFAKIEALKKDSYQIEEKVLSDILPEAFALIKETSRRLAQNGEIRVQATEMDRQLAANRDFVELEGDIAVWKNQWDAAGTPIKWDMVHYDVQFIGGVVLHNGKIAEMATGEGKTLVGTLPIYLNALPGRGVHVVTVNDYLAKRDSAWMGPLYQFHGLSIDCIDLHQPNSDARRKAYQSSITYGTNNEFGFDYLRDNMVTSPSELVQGELNYAIVDEVDSVLVDDARTPLIISGPVPQGDRQEFDTLKPSVDRIVEIQKKTVSAIFNEAKKLISNGNTKEGGFKLLQAYRGLPKNRQLIKFLSESGHKALLQKVEGQYMADNNRDMPIVDKDLYFVIDEKNNQIDLTDKGVEYMSAGNEDKDFFVLQDIATEIAEVEAKNLSKEEEFEAKEKLFTDFAVKSERVHTLNQLLKAYTLFEKDDEYVVINGEVKIVDEQTGRIMEGRRYSDGLHQAIEAKENVKIEAATQTFATITLQNYFRMYNKLAGMTGTAETEAGELWEIYKLDVVVIPTNRPIIRDDRQDLVYKTNREKYNAVIEEIERLTADGRPVLVGTTSVEISQLLSRALQLRKIQHNVLNAKLHAREAEIVAMAGGPGVVTIATNMAGRGTDIKLQGDVKKNGGLAIIGTERHDSRRVDRQLRGRAGRQGDPGSSQFYVSLEDNLMRLFGSERIAKMMDKMGHKEGEVIQHGMISKSIERAQKKVEENNFGVRKKLLEYDDVMNKQRDVIYKRRKNALFGDHLKYDISNMIFDVAQSIVSRGKLEGDFKEFEYEVIKYFTMETPFSENDFKTKQVPELTDLLYKAASDDYQMKLNLLKEKSFPIIENVYQNQGSMFKMIQVPFTDGIKTMTIVTDLKEAYETKCESLINDFEKNISLAIIDENWKLHLREMDDLRRSSQGAVYEQKDPLVIYKQESFYLFTEMVERVNKEIISFLYKGEIPA
;
A
#
# COMPACT_ATOMS: atom_id res chain seq x y z
N MET A 1 -20.33 -25.17 -8.16
CA MET A 1 -21.58 -24.44 -8.44
C MET A 1 -22.76 -25.28 -7.99
N GLY A 2 -23.53 -24.78 -7.03
CA GLY A 2 -24.69 -25.47 -6.46
C GLY A 2 -25.95 -25.24 -7.28
N PHE A 3 -26.95 -26.11 -7.10
CA PHE A 3 -28.30 -25.98 -7.67
C PHE A 3 -28.93 -24.60 -7.41
N ILE A 4 -28.60 -23.98 -6.27
CA ILE A 4 -29.08 -22.66 -5.84
C ILE A 4 -28.57 -21.53 -6.76
N ASP A 5 -27.31 -21.57 -7.22
CA ASP A 5 -26.77 -20.56 -8.16
C ASP A 5 -27.46 -20.62 -9.52
N LYS A 6 -27.81 -21.83 -9.99
CA LYS A 6 -28.54 -22.02 -11.24
C LYS A 6 -29.97 -21.48 -11.16
N VAL A 7 -30.62 -21.63 -10.00
CA VAL A 7 -31.97 -21.12 -9.75
C VAL A 7 -31.95 -19.59 -9.61
N LEU A 8 -30.97 -19.01 -8.89
CA LEU A 8 -30.78 -17.56 -8.77
C LEU A 8 -30.48 -16.90 -10.13
N LYS A 9 -29.58 -17.47 -10.95
CA LYS A 9 -29.33 -16.99 -12.33
C LYS A 9 -30.56 -17.08 -13.23
N GLY A 10 -31.39 -18.12 -13.05
CA GLY A 10 -32.63 -18.31 -13.81
C GLY A 10 -33.74 -17.31 -13.45
N PHE A 11 -33.76 -16.79 -12.22
CA PHE A 11 -34.80 -15.89 -11.72
C PHE A 11 -34.45 -14.40 -11.81
N LEU A 12 -33.18 -14.03 -11.66
CA LEU A 12 -32.70 -12.63 -11.65
C LEU A 12 -32.04 -12.19 -12.98
N GLY A 13 -31.84 -13.12 -13.92
CA GLY A 13 -31.02 -12.88 -15.10
C GLY A 13 -29.52 -12.85 -14.77
N ASP A 14 -28.66 -13.03 -15.77
CA ASP A 14 -27.20 -12.92 -15.59
C ASP A 14 -26.81 -11.43 -15.67
N LYS A 15 -26.35 -10.85 -14.55
CA LYS A 15 -25.95 -9.43 -14.46
C LYS A 15 -24.96 -9.06 -15.58
N ASN A 16 -24.00 -9.94 -15.88
CA ASN A 16 -23.02 -9.72 -16.96
C ASN A 16 -23.70 -9.60 -18.34
N VAL A 17 -24.77 -10.36 -18.59
CA VAL A 17 -25.50 -10.29 -19.86
C VAL A 17 -26.25 -8.96 -19.99
N THR A 18 -26.81 -8.45 -18.89
CA THR A 18 -27.47 -7.14 -18.84
C THR A 18 -26.45 -6.02 -19.05
N ASP A 19 -25.34 -6.02 -18.31
CA ASP A 19 -24.26 -5.04 -18.45
C ASP A 19 -23.72 -5.01 -19.89
N LEU A 20 -23.44 -6.18 -20.48
CA LEU A 20 -22.98 -6.27 -21.88
C LEU A 20 -24.03 -5.78 -22.88
N LYS A 21 -25.32 -5.93 -22.60
CA LYS A 21 -26.39 -5.43 -23.48
C LYS A 21 -26.41 -3.91 -23.54
N GLU A 22 -26.18 -3.24 -22.42
CA GLU A 22 -26.09 -1.78 -22.36
C GLU A 22 -24.84 -1.27 -23.07
N VAL A 23 -23.67 -1.86 -22.77
CA VAL A 23 -22.41 -1.50 -23.42
C VAL A 23 -22.48 -1.72 -24.94
N LYS A 24 -23.11 -2.81 -25.41
CA LYS A 24 -23.30 -3.06 -26.85
C LYS A 24 -24.09 -1.95 -27.56
N LYS A 25 -25.05 -1.29 -26.89
CA LYS A 25 -25.75 -0.13 -27.49
C LYS A 25 -24.79 1.03 -27.74
N VAL A 26 -23.87 1.27 -26.83
CA VAL A 26 -22.83 2.31 -26.97
C VAL A 26 -21.85 1.93 -28.08
N VAL A 27 -21.41 0.67 -28.14
CA VAL A 27 -20.55 0.17 -29.24
C VAL A 27 -21.20 0.34 -30.60
N SER A 28 -22.51 0.09 -30.74
CA SER A 28 -23.22 0.37 -32.00
C SER A 28 -23.18 1.85 -32.38
N LYS A 29 -23.23 2.79 -31.41
CA LYS A 29 -23.06 4.22 -31.67
C LYS A 29 -21.63 4.56 -32.09
N ILE A 30 -20.61 3.97 -31.46
CA ILE A 30 -19.21 4.13 -31.86
C ILE A 30 -19.05 3.74 -33.34
N LYS A 31 -19.54 2.55 -33.71
CA LYS A 31 -19.47 2.06 -35.09
C LYS A 31 -20.22 2.94 -36.09
N ALA A 32 -21.32 3.58 -35.66
CA ALA A 32 -22.03 4.53 -36.50
C ALA A 32 -21.25 5.85 -36.71
N ALA A 33 -20.36 6.22 -35.80
CA ALA A 33 -19.51 7.41 -35.91
C ALA A 33 -18.23 7.15 -36.74
N GLU A 34 -17.75 5.91 -36.83
CA GLU A 34 -16.51 5.55 -37.56
C GLU A 34 -16.44 6.09 -39.00
N PRO A 35 -17.49 5.99 -39.85
CA PRO A 35 -17.40 6.49 -41.23
C PRO A 35 -17.18 8.01 -41.29
N LEU A 36 -17.89 8.77 -40.44
CA LEU A 36 -17.79 10.23 -40.39
C LEU A 36 -16.40 10.68 -39.93
N ILE A 37 -15.83 9.99 -38.94
CA ILE A 37 -14.47 10.25 -38.47
C ILE A 37 -13.43 9.84 -39.52
N GLY A 38 -13.68 8.75 -40.26
CA GLY A 38 -12.79 8.28 -41.32
C GLY A 38 -12.64 9.25 -42.50
N GLU A 39 -13.62 10.12 -42.73
CA GLU A 39 -13.60 11.16 -43.77
C GLU A 39 -12.76 12.41 -43.39
N LEU A 40 -12.34 12.53 -42.13
CA LEU A 40 -11.55 13.68 -41.66
C LEU A 40 -10.15 13.71 -42.31
N SER A 41 -9.61 14.90 -42.55
CA SER A 41 -8.17 15.05 -42.84
C SER A 41 -7.34 14.74 -41.59
N ASP A 42 -6.02 14.58 -41.76
CA ASP A 42 -5.11 14.39 -40.62
C ASP A 42 -5.20 15.56 -39.61
N ASP A 43 -5.26 16.80 -40.11
CA ASP A 43 -5.54 17.99 -39.28
C ASP A 43 -6.95 17.96 -38.68
N GLY A 44 -7.93 17.42 -39.41
CA GLY A 44 -9.30 17.23 -38.94
C GLY A 44 -9.39 16.33 -37.71
N LEU A 45 -8.50 15.34 -37.57
CA LEU A 45 -8.43 14.51 -36.36
C LEU A 45 -8.06 15.33 -35.12
N ARG A 46 -7.13 16.28 -35.25
CA ARG A 46 -6.72 17.18 -34.16
C ARG A 46 -7.80 18.22 -33.86
N GLN A 47 -8.40 18.79 -34.90
CA GLN A 47 -9.49 19.75 -34.77
C GLN A 47 -10.66 19.14 -34.00
N LYS A 48 -10.95 17.85 -34.22
CA LYS A 48 -12.00 17.14 -33.49
C LYS A 48 -11.77 17.10 -31.97
N THR A 49 -10.51 16.94 -31.54
CA THR A 49 -10.17 17.05 -30.11
C THR A 49 -10.39 18.45 -29.57
N ALA A 50 -10.07 19.48 -30.33
CA ALA A 50 -10.34 20.87 -29.94
C ALA A 50 -11.85 21.14 -29.82
N GLU A 51 -12.67 20.60 -30.74
CA GLU A 51 -14.14 20.66 -30.63
C GLU A 51 -14.66 20.03 -29.34
N PHE A 52 -14.12 18.87 -28.93
CA PHE A 52 -14.52 18.23 -27.68
C PHE A 52 -14.17 19.06 -26.45
N LYS A 53 -12.96 19.64 -26.40
CA LYS A 53 -12.53 20.52 -25.32
C LYS A 53 -13.41 21.78 -25.25
N GLU A 54 -13.79 22.34 -26.39
CA GLU A 54 -14.66 23.53 -26.44
C GLU A 54 -16.10 23.20 -26.01
N LYS A 55 -16.63 22.02 -26.37
CA LYS A 55 -17.93 21.55 -25.86
C LYS A 55 -17.94 21.44 -24.33
N LEU A 56 -16.89 20.88 -23.73
CA LEU A 56 -16.74 20.80 -22.27
C LEU A 56 -16.68 22.20 -21.65
N LYS A 57 -15.81 23.07 -22.16
CA LYS A 57 -15.66 24.45 -21.68
C LYS A 57 -16.96 25.25 -21.78
N THR A 58 -17.70 25.09 -22.87
CA THR A 58 -19.00 25.75 -23.05
C THR A 58 -20.02 25.25 -22.04
N ALA A 59 -20.07 23.93 -21.80
CA ALA A 59 -21.00 23.33 -20.86
C ALA A 59 -20.74 23.74 -19.40
N THR A 60 -19.48 23.99 -19.02
CA THR A 60 -19.09 24.39 -17.66
C THR A 60 -18.88 25.90 -17.49
N ALA A 61 -19.08 26.71 -18.55
CA ALA A 61 -18.77 28.14 -18.52
C ALA A 61 -19.53 28.91 -17.43
N GLU A 62 -20.81 28.61 -17.24
CA GLU A 62 -21.64 29.27 -16.22
C GLU A 62 -21.15 28.95 -14.81
N ILE A 63 -20.91 27.67 -14.52
CA ILE A 63 -20.40 27.23 -13.20
C ILE A 63 -19.00 27.79 -12.94
N THR A 64 -18.14 27.80 -13.97
CA THR A 64 -16.78 28.36 -13.86
C THR A 64 -16.83 29.85 -13.51
N ALA A 65 -17.73 30.61 -14.16
CA ALA A 65 -17.93 32.02 -13.83
C ALA A 65 -18.44 32.21 -12.39
N GLN A 66 -19.36 31.35 -11.92
CA GLN A 66 -19.84 31.40 -10.53
C GLN A 66 -18.73 31.06 -9.52
N ILE A 67 -17.84 30.12 -9.84
CA ILE A 67 -16.68 29.78 -9.00
C ILE A 67 -15.73 30.97 -8.90
N GLU A 68 -15.36 31.59 -10.03
CA GLU A 68 -14.46 32.75 -10.03
C GLU A 68 -15.08 33.96 -9.32
N GLN A 69 -16.36 34.23 -9.53
CA GLN A 69 -17.09 35.26 -8.78
C GLN A 69 -17.09 34.98 -7.27
N THR A 70 -17.30 33.73 -6.87
CA THR A 70 -17.31 33.34 -5.45
C THR A 70 -15.91 33.46 -4.83
N LYS A 71 -14.84 33.15 -5.58
CA LYS A 71 -13.46 33.38 -5.15
C LYS A 71 -13.16 34.87 -4.96
N GLU A 72 -13.65 35.74 -5.84
CA GLU A 72 -13.52 37.20 -5.65
C GLU A 72 -14.27 37.69 -4.42
N GLN A 73 -15.47 37.16 -4.14
CA GLN A 73 -16.22 37.47 -2.92
C GLN A 73 -15.44 37.08 -1.66
N ILE A 74 -14.79 35.91 -1.65
CA ILE A 74 -13.96 35.45 -0.53
C ILE A 74 -12.78 36.40 -0.29
N LYS A 75 -12.12 36.87 -1.35
CA LYS A 75 -11.00 37.83 -1.23
C LYS A 75 -11.43 39.15 -0.60
N ASN A 76 -12.65 39.61 -0.90
CA ASN A 76 -13.15 40.91 -0.47
C ASN A 76 -13.88 40.89 0.88
N SER A 77 -14.35 39.74 1.36
CA SER A 77 -14.99 39.64 2.67
C SER A 77 -13.97 39.70 3.80
N LEU A 78 -14.35 40.32 4.91
CA LEU A 78 -13.61 40.29 6.19
C LEU A 78 -14.29 39.39 7.22
N ASN A 79 -15.53 38.94 6.95
CA ASN A 79 -16.31 38.12 7.85
C ASN A 79 -15.95 36.63 7.66
N ILE A 80 -15.56 35.97 8.75
CA ILE A 80 -15.13 34.57 8.74
C ILE A 80 -16.28 33.62 8.38
N ASP A 81 -17.48 33.83 8.93
CA ASP A 81 -18.65 32.98 8.69
C ASP A 81 -19.13 33.08 7.23
N GLU A 82 -19.06 34.29 6.66
CA GLU A 82 -19.39 34.51 5.25
C GLU A 82 -18.39 33.80 4.33
N LYS A 83 -17.08 33.85 4.64
CA LYS A 83 -16.06 33.13 3.87
C LYS A 83 -16.29 31.62 3.88
N GLU A 84 -16.59 31.03 5.04
CA GLU A 84 -16.84 29.59 5.14
C GLU A 84 -18.05 29.17 4.30
N ALA A 85 -19.14 29.93 4.33
CA ALA A 85 -20.30 29.68 3.48
C ALA A 85 -19.98 29.76 1.98
N LEU A 86 -19.12 30.71 1.58
CA LEU A 86 -18.67 30.85 0.19
C LEU A 86 -17.72 29.71 -0.23
N PHE A 87 -16.85 29.21 0.65
CA PHE A 87 -16.03 28.04 0.36
C PHE A 87 -16.88 26.77 0.19
N ALA A 88 -17.86 26.55 1.07
CA ALA A 88 -18.80 25.43 0.93
C ALA A 88 -19.57 25.49 -0.40
N LYS A 89 -19.92 26.71 -0.84
CA LYS A 89 -20.52 26.94 -2.16
C LYS A 89 -19.57 26.59 -3.31
N ILE A 90 -18.28 26.94 -3.23
CA ILE A 90 -17.29 26.55 -4.24
C ILE A 90 -17.19 25.02 -4.37
N GLU A 91 -17.15 24.30 -3.25
CA GLU A 91 -17.07 22.83 -3.27
C GLU A 91 -18.34 22.21 -3.89
N ALA A 92 -19.52 22.76 -3.60
CA ALA A 92 -20.77 22.35 -4.27
C ALA A 92 -20.71 22.60 -5.79
N LEU A 93 -20.26 23.79 -6.22
CA LEU A 93 -20.13 24.14 -7.63
C LEU A 93 -19.12 23.25 -8.37
N LYS A 94 -17.99 22.88 -7.74
CA LYS A 94 -17.02 21.95 -8.31
C LYS A 94 -17.63 20.57 -8.57
N LYS A 95 -18.47 20.09 -7.64
CA LYS A 95 -19.20 18.83 -7.79
C LYS A 95 -20.21 18.89 -8.94
N ASP A 96 -20.92 20.01 -9.07
CA ASP A 96 -21.86 20.22 -10.17
C ASP A 96 -21.13 20.30 -11.52
N SER A 97 -19.98 20.99 -11.59
CA SER A 97 -19.11 21.01 -12.79
C SER A 97 -18.70 19.60 -13.21
N TYR A 98 -18.26 18.77 -12.24
CA TYR A 98 -17.86 17.39 -12.52
C TYR A 98 -19.03 16.57 -13.09
N GLN A 99 -20.25 16.71 -12.56
CA GLN A 99 -21.42 16.01 -13.09
C GLN A 99 -21.79 16.45 -14.52
N ILE A 100 -21.65 17.74 -14.83
CA ILE A 100 -21.86 18.25 -16.19
C ILE A 100 -20.81 17.68 -17.14
N GLU A 101 -19.53 17.71 -16.74
CA GLU A 101 -18.43 17.16 -17.52
C GLU A 101 -18.66 15.67 -17.83
N GLU A 102 -19.00 14.86 -16.83
CA GLU A 102 -19.30 13.43 -16.99
C GLU A 102 -20.43 13.16 -18.01
N LYS A 103 -21.48 13.98 -17.98
CA LYS A 103 -22.56 13.88 -18.95
C LYS A 103 -22.08 14.19 -20.37
N VAL A 104 -21.30 15.27 -20.53
CA VAL A 104 -20.72 15.65 -21.83
C VAL A 104 -19.75 14.58 -22.33
N LEU A 105 -18.90 14.02 -21.46
CA LEU A 105 -18.00 12.92 -21.79
C LEU A 105 -18.76 11.69 -22.31
N SER A 106 -19.87 11.34 -21.67
CA SER A 106 -20.75 10.25 -22.12
C SER A 106 -21.37 10.51 -23.50
N ASP A 107 -21.73 11.77 -23.78
CA ASP A 107 -22.31 12.19 -25.06
C ASP A 107 -21.28 12.16 -26.21
N ILE A 108 -20.04 12.59 -25.96
CA ILE A 108 -18.97 12.60 -26.98
C ILE A 108 -18.25 11.25 -27.12
N LEU A 109 -18.40 10.34 -26.16
CA LEU A 109 -17.72 9.04 -26.12
C LEU A 109 -17.74 8.30 -27.47
N PRO A 110 -18.88 8.17 -28.18
CA PRO A 110 -18.91 7.45 -29.45
C PRO A 110 -17.97 8.02 -30.51
N GLU A 111 -17.95 9.35 -30.66
CA GLU A 111 -17.08 10.05 -31.60
C GLU A 111 -15.62 10.01 -31.13
N ALA A 112 -15.38 10.18 -29.83
CA ALA A 112 -14.04 10.16 -29.24
C ALA A 112 -13.34 8.80 -29.40
N PHE A 113 -14.06 7.69 -29.21
CA PHE A 113 -13.51 6.35 -29.38
C PHE A 113 -13.25 6.01 -30.85
N ALA A 114 -14.16 6.43 -31.74
CA ALA A 114 -13.95 6.32 -33.18
C ALA A 114 -12.72 7.13 -33.64
N LEU A 115 -12.52 8.33 -33.09
CA LEU A 115 -11.36 9.19 -33.35
C LEU A 115 -10.04 8.50 -32.99
N ILE A 116 -9.93 7.94 -31.79
CA ILE A 116 -8.72 7.24 -31.35
C ILE A 116 -8.44 6.00 -32.20
N LYS A 117 -9.47 5.23 -32.57
CA LYS A 117 -9.30 4.09 -33.49
C LYS A 117 -8.80 4.54 -34.86
N GLU A 118 -9.34 5.64 -35.39
CA GLU A 118 -8.95 6.16 -36.70
C GLU A 118 -7.50 6.66 -36.70
N THR A 119 -7.08 7.41 -35.68
CA THR A 119 -5.67 7.82 -35.52
C THR A 119 -4.75 6.60 -35.43
N SER A 120 -5.13 5.60 -34.62
CA SER A 120 -4.37 4.34 -34.49
C SER A 120 -4.26 3.60 -35.83
N ARG A 121 -5.34 3.59 -36.62
CA ARG A 121 -5.38 2.98 -37.95
C ARG A 121 -4.45 3.70 -38.93
N ARG A 122 -4.45 5.04 -38.96
CA ARG A 122 -3.58 5.81 -39.85
C ARG A 122 -2.10 5.62 -39.52
N LEU A 123 -1.72 5.64 -38.25
CA LEU A 123 -0.34 5.31 -37.82
C LEU A 123 0.06 3.90 -38.29
N ALA A 124 -0.82 2.91 -38.12
CA ALA A 124 -0.53 1.53 -38.50
C ALA A 124 -0.43 1.31 -40.02
N GLN A 125 -1.29 1.97 -40.80
CA GLN A 125 -1.43 1.71 -42.24
C GLN A 125 -0.59 2.64 -43.12
N ASN A 126 -0.50 3.93 -42.78
CA ASN A 126 0.13 4.94 -43.62
C ASN A 126 1.63 5.11 -43.35
N GLY A 127 2.13 4.65 -42.20
CA GLY A 127 3.52 4.83 -41.79
C GLY A 127 3.80 6.15 -41.09
N GLU A 128 3.10 7.21 -41.49
CA GLU A 128 3.19 8.55 -40.91
C GLU A 128 1.84 9.27 -40.98
N ILE A 129 1.69 10.32 -40.17
CA ILE A 129 0.58 11.28 -40.21
C ILE A 129 1.19 12.67 -40.38
N ARG A 130 0.66 13.47 -41.32
CA ARG A 130 1.21 14.80 -41.64
C ARG A 130 0.18 15.88 -41.34
N VAL A 131 0.57 16.85 -40.52
CA VAL A 131 -0.34 17.86 -39.94
C VAL A 131 0.35 19.21 -39.83
N GLN A 132 -0.42 20.29 -39.71
CA GLN A 132 0.12 21.61 -39.42
C GLN A 132 0.81 21.63 -38.06
N ALA A 133 2.04 22.14 -38.02
CA ALA A 133 2.86 22.16 -36.81
C ALA A 133 2.31 23.15 -35.77
N THR A 134 1.98 22.63 -34.60
CA THR A 134 1.64 23.40 -33.40
C THR A 134 2.89 23.71 -32.58
N GLU A 135 2.78 24.60 -31.58
CA GLU A 135 3.88 24.86 -30.64
C GLU A 135 4.31 23.58 -29.88
N MET A 136 3.35 22.71 -29.56
CA MET A 136 3.63 21.42 -28.91
C MET A 136 4.46 20.51 -29.82
N ASP A 137 4.14 20.46 -31.12
CA ASP A 137 4.93 19.68 -32.09
C ASP A 137 6.38 20.18 -32.15
N ARG A 138 6.57 21.51 -32.11
CA ARG A 138 7.90 22.12 -32.14
C ARG A 138 8.72 21.77 -30.91
N GLN A 139 8.09 21.72 -29.73
CA GLN A 139 8.74 21.30 -28.49
C GLN A 139 9.06 19.79 -28.48
N LEU A 140 8.16 18.97 -29.02
CA LEU A 140 8.34 17.52 -29.09
C LEU A 140 9.45 17.15 -30.08
N ALA A 141 9.47 17.74 -31.27
CA ALA A 141 10.48 17.46 -32.31
C ALA A 141 11.92 17.79 -31.86
N ALA A 142 12.09 18.65 -30.84
CA ALA A 142 13.41 18.94 -30.29
C ALA A 142 13.97 17.81 -29.40
N ASN A 143 13.10 17.01 -28.77
CA ASN A 143 13.49 16.07 -27.71
C ASN A 143 12.99 14.65 -27.92
N ARG A 144 12.19 14.40 -28.96
CA ARG A 144 11.50 13.13 -29.21
C ARG A 144 11.70 12.69 -30.66
N ASP A 145 11.74 11.38 -30.88
CA ASP A 145 12.05 10.73 -32.15
C ASP A 145 10.83 10.40 -33.02
N PHE A 146 9.61 10.51 -32.46
CA PHE A 146 8.34 10.25 -33.15
C PHE A 146 7.75 11.47 -33.89
N VAL A 147 8.32 12.68 -33.74
CA VAL A 147 7.89 13.88 -34.48
C VAL A 147 9.08 14.52 -35.17
N GLU A 148 8.95 14.83 -36.45
CA GLU A 148 9.91 15.64 -37.21
C GLU A 148 9.21 16.86 -37.81
N LEU A 149 9.96 17.95 -38.01
CA LEU A 149 9.45 19.16 -38.64
C LEU A 149 9.99 19.29 -40.07
N GLU A 150 9.08 19.43 -41.02
CA GLU A 150 9.36 19.80 -42.40
C GLU A 150 8.74 21.17 -42.70
N GLY A 151 9.47 22.24 -42.36
CA GLY A 151 8.95 23.61 -42.43
C GLY A 151 7.84 23.84 -41.39
N ASP A 152 6.61 24.07 -41.87
CA ASP A 152 5.41 24.24 -41.02
C ASP A 152 4.57 22.95 -40.91
N ILE A 153 5.07 21.83 -41.41
CA ILE A 153 4.42 20.52 -41.30
C ILE A 153 5.12 19.71 -40.22
N ALA A 154 4.35 19.16 -39.29
CA ALA A 154 4.80 18.14 -38.35
C ALA A 154 4.49 16.75 -38.92
N VAL A 155 5.53 15.91 -39.03
CA VAL A 155 5.45 14.53 -39.50
C VAL A 155 5.53 13.60 -38.29
N TRP A 156 4.42 12.94 -37.98
CA TRP A 156 4.30 11.97 -36.89
C TRP A 156 4.58 10.57 -37.41
N LYS A 157 5.65 9.96 -36.91
CA LYS A 157 6.09 8.63 -37.35
C LYS A 157 5.31 7.53 -36.64
N ASN A 158 5.24 6.35 -37.27
CA ASN A 158 4.71 5.15 -36.64
C ASN A 158 5.75 4.29 -35.92
N GLN A 159 6.99 4.75 -35.79
CA GLN A 159 8.06 4.01 -35.11
C GLN A 159 8.87 4.93 -34.21
N TRP A 160 9.14 4.49 -32.98
CA TRP A 160 9.90 5.24 -31.97
C TRP A 160 10.47 4.34 -30.88
N ASP A 161 11.38 4.87 -30.07
CA ASP A 161 11.88 4.20 -28.87
C ASP A 161 10.89 4.32 -27.70
N ALA A 162 10.56 3.18 -27.10
CA ALA A 162 9.79 3.12 -25.86
C ALA A 162 10.62 2.44 -24.77
N ALA A 163 11.27 3.26 -23.94
CA ALA A 163 12.12 2.84 -22.84
C ALA A 163 13.27 1.89 -23.27
N GLY A 164 13.96 2.24 -24.35
CA GLY A 164 15.10 1.50 -24.89
C GLY A 164 14.74 0.38 -25.88
N THR A 165 13.45 0.22 -26.19
CA THR A 165 12.98 -0.76 -27.18
C THR A 165 12.39 -0.04 -28.40
N PRO A 166 12.88 -0.28 -29.63
CA PRO A 166 12.26 0.26 -30.83
C PRO A 166 10.91 -0.41 -31.07
N ILE A 167 9.84 0.37 -31.04
CA ILE A 167 8.47 -0.09 -31.28
C ILE A 167 7.96 0.50 -32.58
N LYS A 168 7.30 -0.33 -33.39
CA LYS A 168 6.48 0.10 -34.52
C LYS A 168 5.01 -0.04 -34.14
N TRP A 169 4.23 1.03 -34.31
CA TRP A 169 2.79 1.02 -34.14
C TRP A 169 2.13 0.23 -35.29
N ASP A 170 1.58 -0.94 -34.96
CA ASP A 170 0.90 -1.85 -35.88
C ASP A 170 -0.50 -2.26 -35.38
N MET A 171 -1.07 -1.46 -34.47
CA MET A 171 -2.28 -1.80 -33.72
C MET A 171 -3.50 -0.99 -34.16
N VAL A 172 -4.65 -1.68 -34.28
CA VAL A 172 -5.97 -1.07 -34.54
C VAL A 172 -7.00 -1.70 -33.61
N HIS A 173 -7.90 -0.89 -33.05
CA HIS A 173 -8.86 -1.39 -32.08
C HIS A 173 -9.87 -2.39 -32.67
N TYR A 174 -10.10 -3.50 -31.96
CA TYR A 174 -11.17 -4.46 -32.21
C TYR A 174 -12.49 -4.04 -31.55
N ASP A 175 -13.61 -4.57 -32.05
CA ASP A 175 -14.95 -4.29 -31.50
C ASP A 175 -15.07 -4.65 -30.01
N VAL A 176 -14.42 -5.75 -29.57
CA VAL A 176 -14.42 -6.17 -28.15
C VAL A 176 -13.65 -5.19 -27.25
N GLN A 177 -12.68 -4.47 -27.81
CA GLN A 177 -11.89 -3.48 -27.07
C GLN A 177 -12.70 -2.21 -26.80
N PHE A 178 -13.66 -1.86 -27.66
CA PHE A 178 -14.63 -0.81 -27.35
C PHE A 178 -15.51 -1.16 -26.15
N ILE A 179 -15.90 -2.43 -25.99
CA ILE A 179 -16.63 -2.88 -24.80
C ILE A 179 -15.78 -2.62 -23.55
N GLY A 180 -14.51 -3.05 -23.58
CA GLY A 180 -13.56 -2.79 -22.49
C GLY A 180 -13.39 -1.30 -22.17
N GLY A 181 -13.22 -0.46 -23.19
CA GLY A 181 -13.07 0.99 -23.03
C GLY A 181 -14.30 1.66 -22.39
N VAL A 182 -15.52 1.25 -22.78
CA VAL A 182 -16.76 1.76 -22.18
C VAL A 182 -16.88 1.33 -20.72
N VAL A 183 -16.56 0.06 -20.42
CA VAL A 183 -16.58 -0.47 -19.04
C VAL A 183 -15.62 0.33 -18.15
N LEU A 184 -14.41 0.60 -18.63
CA LEU A 184 -13.41 1.38 -17.91
C LEU A 184 -13.85 2.84 -17.69
N HIS A 185 -14.45 3.49 -18.70
CA HIS A 185 -14.98 4.84 -18.54
C HIS A 185 -16.11 4.92 -17.51
N ASN A 186 -16.91 3.86 -17.38
CA ASN A 186 -18.01 3.77 -16.41
C ASN A 186 -17.54 3.48 -14.97
N GLY A 187 -16.22 3.47 -14.70
CA GLY A 187 -15.70 3.20 -13.35
C GLY A 187 -15.85 1.73 -12.93
N LYS A 188 -15.73 0.80 -13.87
CA LYS A 188 -15.83 -0.65 -13.64
C LYS A 188 -14.52 -1.36 -14.00
N ILE A 189 -14.44 -2.64 -13.65
CA ILE A 189 -13.34 -3.51 -14.01
C ILE A 189 -13.64 -4.25 -15.31
N ALA A 190 -12.78 -4.10 -16.31
CA ALA A 190 -12.83 -4.86 -17.54
C ALA A 190 -11.96 -6.12 -17.41
N GLU A 191 -12.59 -7.29 -17.26
CA GLU A 191 -11.88 -8.57 -17.36
C GLU A 191 -11.68 -8.94 -18.84
N MET A 192 -10.45 -8.77 -19.32
CA MET A 192 -10.04 -9.07 -20.69
C MET A 192 -8.90 -10.09 -20.68
N ALA A 193 -9.10 -11.21 -21.36
CA ALA A 193 -8.09 -12.27 -21.44
C ALA A 193 -6.73 -11.72 -21.90
N THR A 194 -5.64 -12.34 -21.42
CA THR A 194 -4.30 -11.87 -21.77
C THR A 194 -4.06 -11.99 -23.27
N GLY A 195 -3.54 -10.93 -23.90
CA GLY A 195 -3.39 -10.85 -25.37
C GLY A 195 -4.59 -10.21 -26.09
N GLU A 196 -5.63 -9.76 -25.39
CA GLU A 196 -6.72 -8.95 -25.98
C GLU A 196 -6.36 -7.46 -26.12
N GLY A 197 -5.12 -7.06 -25.79
CA GLY A 197 -4.63 -5.68 -25.98
C GLY A 197 -5.05 -4.69 -24.90
N LYS A 198 -4.92 -5.06 -23.62
CA LYS A 198 -5.31 -4.22 -22.46
C LYS A 198 -4.70 -2.81 -22.50
N THR A 199 -3.41 -2.69 -22.75
CA THR A 199 -2.72 -1.39 -22.88
C THR A 199 -3.37 -0.51 -23.96
N LEU A 200 -3.71 -1.08 -25.12
CA LEU A 200 -4.39 -0.38 -26.21
C LEU A 200 -5.83 0.00 -25.83
N VAL A 201 -6.56 -0.87 -25.13
CA VAL A 201 -7.93 -0.59 -24.66
C VAL A 201 -7.94 0.61 -23.73
N GLY A 202 -6.94 0.73 -22.84
CA GLY A 202 -6.79 1.86 -21.92
C GLY A 202 -6.74 3.22 -22.62
N THR A 203 -6.21 3.29 -23.85
CA THR A 203 -6.11 4.56 -24.60
C THR A 203 -7.46 5.26 -24.81
N LEU A 204 -8.54 4.50 -24.94
CA LEU A 204 -9.88 5.02 -25.18
C LEU A 204 -10.41 5.83 -23.98
N PRO A 205 -10.56 5.25 -22.76
CA PRO A 205 -11.02 6.00 -21.60
C PRO A 205 -9.97 6.98 -21.07
N ILE A 206 -8.66 6.71 -21.22
CA ILE A 206 -7.61 7.66 -20.79
C ILE A 206 -7.73 8.96 -21.58
N TYR A 207 -7.80 8.87 -22.92
CA TYR A 207 -7.99 10.04 -23.78
C TYR A 207 -9.25 10.81 -23.39
N LEU A 208 -10.39 10.12 -23.27
CA LEU A 208 -11.69 10.76 -22.99
C LEU A 208 -11.70 11.49 -21.65
N ASN A 209 -11.27 10.84 -20.57
CA ASN A 209 -11.29 11.42 -19.22
C ASN A 209 -10.17 12.44 -18.99
N ALA A 210 -9.18 12.56 -19.88
CA ALA A 210 -8.16 13.60 -19.85
C ALA A 210 -8.61 14.93 -20.48
N LEU A 211 -9.67 14.92 -21.30
CA LEU A 211 -10.18 16.13 -21.99
C LEU A 211 -10.57 17.30 -21.07
N PRO A 212 -11.17 17.09 -19.87
CA PRO A 212 -11.50 18.18 -18.96
C PRO A 212 -10.28 18.85 -18.31
N GLY A 213 -9.08 18.25 -18.39
CA GLY A 213 -7.87 18.80 -17.78
C GLY A 213 -7.75 18.60 -16.26
N ARG A 214 -8.54 17.69 -15.68
CA ARG A 214 -8.48 17.32 -14.25
C ARG A 214 -7.40 16.30 -13.89
N GLY A 215 -6.69 15.76 -14.90
CA GLY A 215 -5.68 14.72 -14.73
C GLY A 215 -6.24 13.30 -14.73
N VAL A 216 -5.44 12.36 -15.25
CA VAL A 216 -5.70 10.92 -15.25
C VAL A 216 -4.46 10.18 -14.74
N HIS A 217 -4.61 9.36 -13.72
CA HIS A 217 -3.54 8.53 -13.19
C HIS A 217 -3.63 7.10 -13.75
N VAL A 218 -2.58 6.66 -14.43
CA VAL A 218 -2.47 5.30 -14.98
C VAL A 218 -1.51 4.52 -14.09
N VAL A 219 -2.06 3.55 -13.36
CA VAL A 219 -1.32 2.77 -12.37
C VAL A 219 -0.90 1.44 -12.96
N THR A 220 0.38 1.12 -12.84
CA THR A 220 0.95 -0.16 -13.26
C THR A 220 1.62 -0.88 -12.10
N VAL A 221 1.96 -2.17 -12.29
CA VAL A 221 2.53 -3.04 -11.25
C VAL A 221 4.02 -2.78 -10.98
N ASN A 222 4.73 -2.16 -11.91
CA ASN A 222 6.16 -1.84 -11.75
C ASN A 222 6.58 -0.65 -12.62
N ASP A 223 7.73 -0.07 -12.28
CA ASP A 223 8.26 1.14 -12.89
C ASP A 223 8.61 0.94 -14.38
N TYR A 224 9.11 -0.23 -14.76
CA TYR A 224 9.42 -0.55 -16.15
C TYR A 224 8.17 -0.50 -17.02
N LEU A 225 7.05 -1.08 -16.58
CA LEU A 225 5.77 -1.02 -17.31
C LEU A 225 5.24 0.41 -17.36
N ALA A 226 5.33 1.19 -16.28
CA ALA A 226 4.94 2.60 -16.27
C ALA A 226 5.73 3.41 -17.31
N LYS A 227 7.06 3.25 -17.34
CA LYS A 227 7.97 3.95 -18.27
C LYS A 227 7.76 3.50 -19.72
N ARG A 228 7.62 2.19 -19.95
CA ARG A 228 7.39 1.61 -21.28
C ARG A 228 6.04 2.05 -21.83
N ASP A 229 4.96 1.90 -21.07
CA ASP A 229 3.61 2.14 -21.59
C ASP A 229 3.31 3.62 -21.76
N SER A 230 3.88 4.50 -20.91
CA SER A 230 3.82 5.95 -21.12
C SER A 230 4.57 6.37 -22.39
N ALA A 231 5.76 5.83 -22.66
CA ALA A 231 6.50 6.10 -23.89
C ALA A 231 5.84 5.46 -25.12
N TRP A 232 5.23 4.29 -24.97
CA TRP A 232 4.60 3.56 -26.07
C TRP A 232 3.25 4.18 -26.46
N MET A 233 2.36 4.51 -25.52
CA MET A 233 1.05 5.10 -25.84
C MET A 233 1.11 6.63 -25.96
N GLY A 234 2.16 7.26 -25.43
CA GLY A 234 2.32 8.72 -25.36
C GLY A 234 2.10 9.46 -26.67
N PRO A 235 2.71 9.04 -27.80
CA PRO A 235 2.55 9.73 -29.08
C PRO A 235 1.10 9.83 -29.55
N LEU A 236 0.27 8.82 -29.24
CA LEU A 236 -1.16 8.85 -29.59
C LEU A 236 -1.89 9.99 -28.84
N TYR A 237 -1.62 10.18 -27.55
CA TYR A 237 -2.24 11.26 -26.77
C TYR A 237 -1.68 12.63 -27.13
N GLN A 238 -0.37 12.71 -27.34
CA GLN A 238 0.32 13.95 -27.69
C GLN A 238 -0.08 14.43 -29.09
N PHE A 239 -0.34 13.52 -30.03
CA PHE A 239 -0.90 13.86 -31.34
C PHE A 239 -2.24 14.61 -31.20
N HIS A 240 -3.05 14.23 -30.21
CA HIS A 240 -4.32 14.89 -29.85
C HIS A 240 -4.16 16.07 -28.86
N GLY A 241 -2.94 16.56 -28.64
CA GLY A 241 -2.70 17.75 -27.80
C GLY A 241 -2.94 17.52 -26.31
N LEU A 242 -2.67 16.31 -25.81
CA LEU A 242 -2.64 15.99 -24.38
C LEU A 242 -1.20 15.78 -23.91
N SER A 243 -0.85 16.34 -22.76
CA SER A 243 0.44 16.11 -22.11
C SER A 243 0.44 14.78 -21.35
N ILE A 244 1.58 14.09 -21.37
CA ILE A 244 1.79 12.82 -20.69
C ILE A 244 3.19 12.80 -20.07
N ASP A 245 3.30 12.27 -18.86
CA ASP A 245 4.58 12.00 -18.21
C ASP A 245 4.48 10.77 -17.29
N CYS A 246 5.63 10.27 -16.81
CA CYS A 246 5.74 9.16 -15.87
C CYS A 246 6.49 9.59 -14.62
N ILE A 247 5.85 9.45 -13.46
CA ILE A 247 6.43 9.89 -12.18
C ILE A 247 7.67 9.08 -11.79
N ASP A 248 7.74 7.80 -12.17
CA ASP A 248 8.89 6.93 -11.92
C ASP A 248 10.18 7.34 -12.69
N LEU A 249 10.11 8.35 -13.57
CA LEU A 249 11.29 8.98 -14.21
C LEU A 249 11.92 10.07 -13.35
N HIS A 250 11.21 10.56 -12.34
CA HIS A 250 11.57 11.77 -11.61
C HIS A 250 11.76 11.49 -10.13
N GLN A 251 12.73 12.18 -9.52
CA GLN A 251 12.95 12.07 -8.08
C GLN A 251 11.74 12.62 -7.30
N PRO A 252 11.36 11.99 -6.17
CA PRO A 252 10.31 12.52 -5.29
C PRO A 252 10.54 13.97 -4.87
N ASN A 253 9.44 14.72 -4.68
CA ASN A 253 9.44 16.14 -4.27
C ASN A 253 10.22 17.11 -5.19
N SER A 254 10.61 16.69 -6.40
CA SER A 254 11.30 17.55 -7.36
C SER A 254 10.33 18.36 -8.24
N ASP A 255 10.80 19.46 -8.80
CA ASP A 255 10.06 20.26 -9.79
C ASP A 255 9.61 19.43 -11.00
N ALA A 256 10.43 18.45 -11.40
CA ALA A 256 10.10 17.54 -12.49
C ALA A 256 8.94 16.62 -12.11
N ARG A 257 8.91 16.11 -10.87
CA ARG A 257 7.79 15.33 -10.33
C ARG A 257 6.49 16.13 -10.32
N ARG A 258 6.55 17.40 -9.93
CA ARG A 258 5.40 18.33 -9.96
C ARG A 258 4.89 18.56 -11.39
N LYS A 259 5.79 18.79 -12.34
CA LYS A 259 5.44 18.92 -13.76
C LYS A 259 4.82 17.63 -14.33
N ALA A 260 5.29 16.46 -13.89
CA ALA A 260 4.71 15.19 -14.30
C ALA A 260 3.24 15.09 -13.88
N TYR A 261 2.90 15.41 -12.62
CA TYR A 261 1.52 15.46 -12.15
C TYR A 261 0.64 16.53 -12.81
N GLN A 262 1.24 17.63 -13.29
CA GLN A 262 0.54 18.67 -14.07
C GLN A 262 0.21 18.24 -15.50
N SER A 263 0.69 17.07 -15.94
CA SER A 263 0.32 16.53 -17.24
C SER A 263 -1.16 16.09 -17.27
N SER A 264 -1.75 16.07 -18.46
CA SER A 264 -3.12 15.56 -18.63
C SER A 264 -3.24 14.09 -18.23
N ILE A 265 -2.15 13.33 -18.42
CA ILE A 265 -2.04 11.91 -18.12
C ILE A 265 -0.73 11.66 -17.38
N THR A 266 -0.80 10.94 -16.26
CA THR A 266 0.34 10.65 -15.39
C THR A 266 0.44 9.14 -15.19
N TYR A 267 1.51 8.52 -15.67
CA TYR A 267 1.79 7.10 -15.42
C TYR A 267 2.62 6.94 -14.16
N GLY A 268 2.37 5.88 -13.40
CA GLY A 268 3.16 5.57 -12.22
C GLY A 268 2.88 4.18 -11.64
N THR A 269 3.66 3.81 -10.61
CA THR A 269 3.34 2.66 -9.76
C THR A 269 2.39 3.03 -8.61
N ASN A 270 1.63 2.06 -8.11
CA ASN A 270 0.76 2.22 -6.94
C ASN A 270 1.50 2.77 -5.72
N ASN A 271 2.73 2.26 -5.48
CA ASN A 271 3.57 2.71 -4.38
C ASN A 271 3.95 4.19 -4.52
N GLU A 272 4.42 4.61 -5.69
CA GLU A 272 4.83 5.99 -5.92
C GLU A 272 3.67 6.98 -5.76
N PHE A 273 2.49 6.67 -6.30
CA PHE A 273 1.29 7.48 -6.08
C PHE A 273 0.90 7.58 -4.60
N GLY A 274 0.89 6.46 -3.88
CA GLY A 274 0.53 6.48 -2.47
C GLY A 274 1.58 7.18 -1.58
N PHE A 275 2.88 7.03 -1.87
CA PHE A 275 3.93 7.72 -1.14
C PHE A 275 3.96 9.22 -1.43
N ASP A 276 3.70 9.65 -2.66
CA ASP A 276 3.55 11.08 -2.96
C ASP A 276 2.36 11.69 -2.22
N TYR A 277 1.24 10.98 -2.10
CA TYR A 277 0.14 11.41 -1.25
C TYR A 277 0.54 11.55 0.23
N LEU A 278 1.27 10.58 0.78
CA LEU A 278 1.75 10.66 2.17
C LEU A 278 2.73 11.82 2.35
N ARG A 279 3.64 12.05 1.39
CA ARG A 279 4.60 13.16 1.41
C ARG A 279 3.91 14.52 1.30
N ASP A 280 2.91 14.65 0.43
CA ASP A 280 2.09 15.86 0.27
C ASP A 280 1.38 16.24 1.57
N ASN A 281 0.94 15.25 2.35
CA ASN A 281 0.33 15.50 3.65
C ASN A 281 1.37 15.74 4.77
N MET A 282 2.65 15.90 4.43
CA MET A 282 3.75 16.22 5.35
C MET A 282 4.53 17.50 4.94
N VAL A 283 4.16 18.16 3.85
CA VAL A 283 4.88 19.36 3.36
C VAL A 283 4.61 20.59 4.22
N THR A 284 5.59 21.50 4.30
CA THR A 284 5.48 22.74 5.08
C THR A 284 5.05 23.96 4.25
N SER A 285 5.15 23.87 2.92
CA SER A 285 4.71 24.92 1.99
C SER A 285 3.80 24.37 0.90
N PRO A 286 2.75 25.10 0.48
CA PRO A 286 1.94 24.73 -0.68
C PRO A 286 2.75 24.48 -1.96
N SER A 287 3.89 25.14 -2.12
CA SER A 287 4.74 25.02 -3.32
C SER A 287 5.43 23.65 -3.45
N GLU A 288 5.53 22.90 -2.36
CA GLU A 288 6.15 21.58 -2.30
C GLU A 288 5.18 20.46 -2.71
N LEU A 289 3.87 20.73 -2.74
CA LEU A 289 2.85 19.75 -3.14
C LEU A 289 3.10 19.27 -4.57
N VAL A 290 3.03 17.96 -4.77
CA VAL A 290 3.23 17.33 -6.07
C VAL A 290 1.94 16.84 -6.72
N GLN A 291 1.00 16.27 -5.96
CA GLN A 291 -0.24 15.75 -6.52
C GLN A 291 -1.28 16.85 -6.73
N GLY A 292 -2.08 16.66 -7.77
CA GLY A 292 -3.29 17.45 -8.04
C GLY A 292 -4.55 16.80 -7.47
N GLU A 293 -5.68 17.11 -8.10
CA GLU A 293 -6.96 16.45 -7.80
C GLU A 293 -6.91 14.95 -8.12
N LEU A 294 -7.39 14.11 -7.20
CA LEU A 294 -7.54 12.67 -7.44
C LEU A 294 -8.81 12.40 -8.27
N ASN A 295 -8.73 12.68 -9.57
CA ASN A 295 -9.87 12.66 -10.46
C ASN A 295 -10.20 11.25 -10.99
N TYR A 296 -9.40 10.72 -11.92
CA TYR A 296 -9.60 9.41 -12.51
C TYR A 296 -8.35 8.54 -12.39
N ALA A 297 -8.48 7.37 -11.76
CA ALA A 297 -7.45 6.34 -11.75
C ALA A 297 -7.88 5.14 -12.59
N ILE A 298 -6.99 4.69 -13.46
CA ILE A 298 -7.09 3.41 -14.17
C ILE A 298 -5.95 2.50 -13.74
N VAL A 299 -6.32 1.36 -13.15
CA VAL A 299 -5.36 0.40 -12.61
C VAL A 299 -5.19 -0.76 -13.60
N ASP A 300 -4.04 -0.86 -14.24
CA ASP A 300 -3.66 -2.05 -14.98
C ASP A 300 -3.32 -3.18 -14.00
N GLU A 301 -3.71 -4.40 -14.36
CA GLU A 301 -3.56 -5.59 -13.51
C GLU A 301 -4.16 -5.38 -12.11
N VAL A 302 -5.41 -4.88 -12.09
CA VAL A 302 -6.15 -4.44 -10.89
C VAL A 302 -6.20 -5.50 -9.78
N ASP A 303 -6.22 -6.78 -10.15
CA ASP A 303 -6.22 -7.88 -9.19
C ASP A 303 -4.91 -8.00 -8.42
N SER A 304 -3.78 -7.60 -8.99
CA SER A 304 -2.55 -7.57 -8.20
C SER A 304 -2.37 -6.29 -7.42
N VAL A 305 -2.74 -5.15 -7.99
CA VAL A 305 -2.58 -3.88 -7.27
C VAL A 305 -3.58 -3.76 -6.11
N LEU A 306 -4.86 -4.07 -6.34
CA LEU A 306 -5.93 -3.85 -5.36
C LEU A 306 -6.22 -5.06 -4.46
N VAL A 307 -5.63 -6.23 -4.75
CA VAL A 307 -5.81 -7.46 -3.94
C VAL A 307 -4.47 -8.02 -3.44
N ASP A 308 -3.48 -8.25 -4.32
CA ASP A 308 -2.20 -8.82 -3.89
C ASP A 308 -1.34 -7.84 -3.08
N ASP A 309 -1.09 -6.64 -3.61
CA ASP A 309 -0.27 -5.60 -2.98
C ASP A 309 -0.98 -4.93 -1.80
N ALA A 310 -2.31 -4.97 -1.79
CA ALA A 310 -3.18 -4.41 -0.76
C ALA A 310 -3.09 -5.16 0.60
N ARG A 311 -2.17 -6.12 0.73
CA ARG A 311 -1.87 -6.85 1.98
C ARG A 311 -1.03 -6.02 2.95
N THR A 312 -0.25 -5.06 2.46
CA THR A 312 0.63 -4.22 3.29
C THR A 312 0.29 -2.75 3.11
N PRO A 313 0.14 -1.97 4.19
CA PRO A 313 -0.03 -0.53 4.09
C PRO A 313 1.26 0.14 3.61
N LEU A 314 1.12 1.33 3.05
CA LEU A 314 2.23 2.23 2.78
C LEU A 314 2.55 3.01 4.04
N ILE A 315 3.81 3.02 4.47
CA ILE A 315 4.25 3.65 5.72
C ILE A 315 5.49 4.50 5.42
N ILE A 316 5.46 5.77 5.83
CA ILE A 316 6.64 6.62 5.97
C ILE A 316 7.04 6.59 7.44
N SER A 317 8.27 6.20 7.72
CA SER A 317 8.85 6.23 9.05
C SER A 317 10.10 7.11 9.08
N GLY A 318 10.39 7.70 10.23
CA GLY A 318 11.61 8.46 10.45
C GLY A 318 12.22 8.24 11.83
N PRO A 319 13.47 8.65 12.05
CA PRO A 319 14.19 8.38 13.29
C PRO A 319 13.53 9.07 14.49
N VAL A 320 13.53 8.39 15.63
CA VAL A 320 13.08 8.92 16.92
C VAL A 320 14.25 9.67 17.57
N PRO A 321 14.06 10.93 18.04
CA PRO A 321 15.12 11.74 18.66
C PRO A 321 15.80 11.12 19.89
N GLN A 322 15.20 10.10 20.52
CA GLN A 322 15.74 9.35 21.67
C GLN A 322 15.93 7.85 21.34
N GLY A 323 16.22 7.50 20.08
CA GLY A 323 16.39 6.11 19.63
C GLY A 323 17.54 5.34 20.28
N ASP A 324 18.40 5.99 21.07
CA ASP A 324 19.58 5.42 21.73
C ASP A 324 19.25 4.62 23.01
N ARG A 325 17.98 4.40 23.36
CA ARG A 325 17.59 3.64 24.57
C ARG A 325 17.70 2.13 24.42
N GLN A 326 17.75 1.60 23.20
CA GLN A 326 17.70 0.17 22.97
C GLN A 326 19.09 -0.46 23.20
N GLU A 327 19.22 -1.23 24.28
CA GLU A 327 20.46 -1.88 24.76
C GLU A 327 20.94 -3.04 23.85
N PHE A 328 20.82 -2.95 22.51
CA PHE A 328 21.18 -4.03 21.59
C PHE A 328 22.64 -4.47 21.72
N ASP A 329 23.57 -3.51 21.75
CA ASP A 329 25.00 -3.79 21.90
C ASP A 329 25.33 -4.43 23.26
N THR A 330 24.61 -4.03 24.31
CA THR A 330 24.77 -4.55 25.67
C THR A 330 24.24 -5.98 25.80
N LEU A 331 23.08 -6.27 25.19
CA LEU A 331 22.41 -7.57 25.31
C LEU A 331 22.94 -8.61 24.32
N LYS A 332 23.48 -8.19 23.17
CA LYS A 332 23.97 -9.08 22.11
C LYS A 332 24.90 -10.20 22.62
N PRO A 333 25.96 -9.93 23.43
CA PRO A 333 26.82 -11.00 23.93
C PRO A 333 26.10 -12.04 24.78
N SER A 334 25.05 -11.65 25.50
CA SER A 334 24.24 -12.56 26.30
C SER A 334 23.32 -13.41 25.40
N VAL A 335 22.74 -12.79 24.37
CA VAL A 335 21.95 -13.51 23.34
C VAL A 335 22.81 -14.51 22.57
N ASP A 336 24.02 -14.14 22.17
CA ASP A 336 24.97 -15.04 21.50
C ASP A 336 25.21 -16.31 22.33
N ARG A 337 25.46 -16.15 23.64
CA ARG A 337 25.69 -17.28 24.56
C ARG A 337 24.48 -18.21 24.66
N ILE A 338 23.27 -17.67 24.87
CA ILE A 338 22.07 -18.49 25.02
C ILE A 338 21.67 -19.17 23.70
N VAL A 339 21.87 -18.53 22.54
CA VAL A 339 21.63 -19.14 21.23
C VAL A 339 22.64 -20.25 20.94
N GLU A 340 23.91 -20.09 21.31
CA GLU A 340 24.92 -21.14 21.15
C GLU A 340 24.62 -22.37 22.00
N ILE A 341 24.28 -22.19 23.28
CA ILE A 341 23.95 -23.32 24.16
C ILE A 341 22.64 -24.00 23.73
N GLN A 342 21.66 -23.24 23.25
CA GLN A 342 20.44 -23.78 22.65
C GLN A 342 20.78 -24.64 21.42
N LYS A 343 21.61 -24.15 20.49
CA LYS A 343 22.05 -24.90 19.30
C LYS A 343 22.70 -26.24 19.66
N LYS A 344 23.58 -26.25 20.67
CA LYS A 344 24.23 -27.47 21.18
C LYS A 344 23.20 -28.43 21.78
N THR A 345 22.31 -27.92 22.62
CA THR A 345 21.25 -28.68 23.29
C THR A 345 20.29 -29.31 22.29
N VAL A 346 19.75 -28.52 21.35
CA VAL A 346 18.83 -29.00 20.30
C VAL A 346 19.51 -30.01 19.38
N SER A 347 20.80 -29.82 19.04
CA SER A 347 21.53 -30.79 18.22
C SER A 347 21.68 -32.14 18.94
N ALA A 348 21.91 -32.15 20.25
CA ALA A 348 21.97 -33.37 21.05
C ALA A 348 20.61 -34.07 21.11
N ILE A 349 19.54 -33.32 21.42
CA ILE A 349 18.15 -33.81 21.44
C ILE A 349 17.75 -34.40 20.09
N PHE A 350 18.10 -33.72 18.99
CA PHE A 350 17.77 -34.17 17.64
C PHE A 350 18.51 -35.46 17.25
N ASN A 351 19.78 -35.59 17.62
CA ASN A 351 20.54 -36.83 17.40
C ASN A 351 19.99 -38.00 18.23
N GLU A 352 19.51 -37.74 19.43
CA GLU A 352 18.80 -38.73 20.25
C GLU A 352 17.47 -39.14 19.60
N ALA A 353 16.69 -38.17 19.12
CA ALA A 353 15.45 -38.42 18.38
C ALA A 353 15.68 -39.33 17.18
N LYS A 354 16.71 -39.06 16.37
CA LYS A 354 17.09 -39.92 15.23
C LYS A 354 17.38 -41.35 15.64
N LYS A 355 18.19 -41.55 16.69
CA LYS A 355 18.54 -42.89 17.20
C LYS A 355 17.32 -43.65 17.72
N LEU A 356 16.44 -42.98 18.47
CA LEU A 356 15.22 -43.60 19.01
C LEU A 356 14.26 -44.00 17.89
N ILE A 357 14.08 -43.13 16.89
CA ILE A 357 13.23 -43.40 15.73
C ILE A 357 13.81 -44.55 14.88
N SER A 358 15.12 -44.56 14.62
CA SER A 358 15.76 -45.66 13.88
C SER A 358 15.66 -47.01 14.60
N ASN A 359 15.61 -47.00 15.94
CA ASN A 359 15.45 -48.19 16.77
C ASN A 359 13.98 -48.60 16.97
N GLY A 360 13.02 -47.94 16.31
CA GLY A 360 11.59 -48.26 16.37
C GLY A 360 10.85 -47.65 17.58
N ASN A 361 11.52 -46.90 18.46
CA ASN A 361 10.90 -46.21 19.59
C ASN A 361 10.31 -44.86 19.15
N THR A 362 9.17 -44.92 18.49
CA THR A 362 8.49 -43.74 17.92
C THR A 362 7.88 -42.83 18.98
N LYS A 363 7.55 -43.33 20.18
CA LYS A 363 6.93 -42.51 21.24
C LYS A 363 7.94 -41.52 21.84
N GLU A 364 9.07 -42.01 22.34
CA GLU A 364 10.13 -41.15 22.91
C GLU A 364 10.89 -40.41 21.82
N GLY A 365 11.13 -41.06 20.67
CA GLY A 365 11.75 -40.42 19.52
C GLY A 365 10.92 -39.26 18.96
N GLY A 366 9.58 -39.40 18.93
CA GLY A 366 8.66 -38.33 18.53
C GLY A 366 8.61 -37.18 19.54
N PHE A 367 8.68 -37.45 20.85
CA PHE A 367 8.80 -36.43 21.89
C PHE A 367 10.07 -35.60 21.73
N LYS A 368 11.24 -36.26 21.59
CA LYS A 368 12.52 -35.58 21.35
C LYS A 368 12.54 -34.83 20.03
N LEU A 369 11.85 -35.34 19.01
CA LEU A 369 11.69 -34.65 17.73
C LEU A 369 10.87 -33.36 17.88
N LEU A 370 9.78 -33.38 18.66
CA LEU A 370 9.00 -32.19 18.98
C LEU A 370 9.79 -31.16 19.78
N GLN A 371 10.57 -31.62 20.76
CA GLN A 371 11.46 -30.77 21.55
C GLN A 371 12.52 -30.09 20.67
N ALA A 372 13.13 -30.83 19.73
CA ALA A 372 14.06 -30.24 18.77
C ALA A 372 13.40 -29.21 17.85
N TYR A 373 12.16 -29.48 17.41
CA TYR A 373 11.39 -28.58 16.56
C TYR A 373 10.99 -27.27 17.27
N ARG A 374 10.51 -27.34 18.52
CA ARG A 374 10.21 -26.14 19.32
C ARG A 374 11.45 -25.34 19.69
N GLY A 375 12.61 -25.98 19.78
CA GLY A 375 13.87 -25.32 20.10
C GLY A 375 14.48 -24.55 18.94
N LEU A 376 14.61 -25.16 17.75
CA LEU A 376 15.15 -24.53 16.53
C LEU A 376 14.49 -25.13 15.26
N PRO A 377 13.30 -24.65 14.87
CA PRO A 377 12.52 -25.25 13.78
C PRO A 377 13.19 -25.07 12.40
N LYS A 378 13.89 -23.94 12.19
CA LYS A 378 14.63 -23.65 10.94
C LYS A 378 15.97 -24.39 10.78
N ASN A 379 16.29 -25.35 11.66
CA ASN A 379 17.54 -26.09 11.53
C ASN A 379 17.55 -26.96 10.25
N ARG A 380 18.52 -26.73 9.35
CA ARG A 380 18.62 -27.43 8.04
C ARG A 380 18.65 -28.96 8.15
N GLN A 381 19.28 -29.53 9.17
CA GLN A 381 19.33 -30.98 9.35
C GLN A 381 17.99 -31.54 9.83
N LEU A 382 17.25 -30.77 10.64
CA LEU A 382 15.90 -31.09 11.08
C LEU A 382 14.92 -31.03 9.90
N ILE A 383 14.95 -29.95 9.12
CA ILE A 383 14.09 -29.79 7.92
C ILE A 383 14.27 -30.96 6.95
N LYS A 384 15.54 -31.32 6.66
CA LYS A 384 15.84 -32.45 5.78
C LYS A 384 15.26 -33.76 6.32
N PHE A 385 15.42 -34.03 7.61
CA PHE A 385 14.90 -35.24 8.25
C PHE A 385 13.36 -35.27 8.27
N LEU A 386 12.71 -34.12 8.53
CA LEU A 386 11.25 -34.03 8.47
C LEU A 386 10.70 -34.19 7.05
N SER A 387 11.51 -33.95 6.02
CA SER A 387 11.14 -34.15 4.62
C SER A 387 11.19 -35.62 4.19
N GLU A 388 11.79 -36.50 5.00
CA GLU A 388 11.79 -37.94 4.77
C GLU A 388 10.45 -38.58 5.21
N SER A 389 10.06 -39.69 4.56
CA SER A 389 8.74 -40.29 4.71
C SER A 389 8.42 -40.69 6.16
N GLY A 390 7.36 -40.12 6.72
CA GLY A 390 6.78 -40.51 8.02
C GLY A 390 7.26 -39.73 9.24
N HIS A 391 8.37 -38.98 9.17
CA HIS A 391 8.91 -38.24 10.32
C HIS A 391 8.10 -37.00 10.69
N LYS A 392 7.61 -36.24 9.71
CA LYS A 392 6.71 -35.08 9.95
C LYS A 392 5.35 -35.49 10.52
N ALA A 393 4.80 -36.62 10.06
CA ALA A 393 3.56 -37.19 10.61
C ALA A 393 3.73 -37.59 12.08
N LEU A 394 4.89 -38.15 12.45
CA LEU A 394 5.22 -38.48 13.83
C LEU A 394 5.28 -37.23 14.72
N LEU A 395 5.98 -36.19 14.25
CA LEU A 395 6.07 -34.89 14.94
C LEU A 395 4.68 -34.32 15.23
N GLN A 396 3.82 -34.21 14.21
CA GLN A 396 2.47 -33.65 14.33
C GLN A 396 1.56 -34.47 15.25
N LYS A 397 1.67 -35.80 15.20
CA LYS A 397 0.92 -36.68 16.10
C LYS A 397 1.28 -36.42 17.56
N VAL A 398 2.56 -36.25 17.85
CA VAL A 398 3.03 -35.96 19.21
C VAL A 398 2.66 -34.53 19.61
N GLU A 399 2.84 -33.54 18.73
CA GLU A 399 2.40 -32.16 18.95
C GLU A 399 0.93 -32.10 19.36
N GLY A 400 0.04 -32.77 18.61
CA GLY A 400 -1.39 -32.81 18.91
C GLY A 400 -1.74 -33.46 20.26
N GLN A 401 -0.89 -34.33 20.80
CA GLN A 401 -1.10 -34.90 22.14
C GLN A 401 -0.83 -33.89 23.24
N TYR A 402 0.22 -33.09 23.11
CA TYR A 402 0.62 -32.12 24.13
C TYR A 402 -0.07 -30.75 23.96
N MET A 403 -0.64 -30.49 22.78
CA MET A 403 -1.58 -29.37 22.57
C MET A 403 -3.00 -29.66 23.07
N ALA A 404 -3.31 -30.93 23.38
CA ALA A 404 -4.60 -31.29 23.97
C ALA A 404 -4.82 -30.53 25.29
N ASP A 405 -6.07 -30.15 25.58
CA ASP A 405 -6.43 -29.36 26.76
C ASP A 405 -5.70 -28.00 26.87
N ASN A 406 -5.68 -27.25 25.76
CA ASN A 406 -5.19 -25.87 25.68
C ASN A 406 -3.72 -25.72 26.12
N ASN A 407 -2.83 -26.55 25.56
CA ASN A 407 -1.38 -26.51 25.78
C ASN A 407 -0.91 -26.75 27.23
N ARG A 408 -1.75 -27.32 28.11
CA ARG A 408 -1.41 -27.55 29.52
C ARG A 408 -0.09 -28.31 29.73
N ASP A 409 0.18 -29.29 28.87
CA ASP A 409 1.35 -30.16 28.97
C ASP A 409 2.54 -29.71 28.10
N MET A 410 2.41 -28.59 27.35
CA MET A 410 3.51 -28.02 26.56
C MET A 410 4.78 -27.69 27.39
N PRO A 411 4.68 -27.16 28.63
CA PRO A 411 5.86 -26.89 29.45
C PRO A 411 6.73 -28.13 29.71
N ILE A 412 6.16 -29.34 29.62
CA ILE A 412 6.91 -30.60 29.77
C ILE A 412 7.89 -30.80 28.60
N VAL A 413 7.47 -30.44 27.37
CA VAL A 413 8.31 -30.50 26.18
C VAL A 413 9.42 -29.44 26.26
N ASP A 414 9.08 -28.27 26.79
CA ASP A 414 9.94 -27.08 26.77
C ASP A 414 11.02 -27.10 27.87
N LYS A 415 10.86 -27.94 28.89
CA LYS A 415 11.69 -28.00 30.09
C LYS A 415 13.21 -28.02 29.87
N ASP A 416 13.71 -28.72 28.85
CA ASP A 416 15.16 -28.83 28.62
C ASP A 416 15.73 -27.70 27.75
N LEU A 417 14.86 -26.90 27.12
CA LEU A 417 15.22 -25.79 26.25
C LEU A 417 15.47 -24.52 27.06
N TYR A 418 16.25 -23.59 26.52
CA TYR A 418 16.50 -22.27 27.11
C TYR A 418 15.51 -21.21 26.60
N PHE A 419 15.02 -21.38 25.39
CA PHE A 419 13.90 -20.61 24.84
C PHE A 419 13.11 -21.49 23.87
N VAL A 420 11.89 -21.08 23.58
CA VAL A 420 10.98 -21.78 22.69
C VAL A 420 10.57 -20.86 21.54
N ILE A 421 10.39 -21.45 20.36
CA ILE A 421 9.95 -20.75 19.17
C ILE A 421 8.59 -21.31 18.78
N ASP A 422 7.58 -20.45 18.80
CA ASP A 422 6.28 -20.75 18.22
C ASP A 422 6.19 -20.12 16.83
N GLU A 423 6.42 -20.94 15.79
CA GLU A 423 6.32 -20.48 14.40
C GLU A 423 4.89 -20.04 14.02
N LYS A 424 3.85 -20.57 14.68
CA LYS A 424 2.45 -20.23 14.34
C LYS A 424 2.12 -18.82 14.82
N ASN A 425 2.60 -18.46 16.01
CA ASN A 425 2.37 -17.15 16.62
C ASN A 425 3.53 -16.16 16.39
N ASN A 426 4.63 -16.62 15.76
CA ASN A 426 5.84 -15.85 15.51
C ASN A 426 6.43 -15.21 16.78
N GLN A 427 6.36 -15.96 17.88
CA GLN A 427 6.75 -15.58 19.23
C GLN A 427 7.95 -16.41 19.69
N ILE A 428 8.78 -15.79 20.51
CA ILE A 428 9.91 -16.44 21.17
C ILE A 428 9.85 -16.08 22.64
N ASP A 429 9.82 -17.11 23.47
CA ASP A 429 9.73 -16.96 24.92
C ASP A 429 10.92 -17.65 25.59
N LEU A 430 11.51 -16.98 26.59
CA LEU A 430 12.46 -17.62 27.47
C LEU A 430 11.76 -18.66 28.35
N THR A 431 12.38 -19.82 28.53
CA THR A 431 11.95 -20.78 29.57
C THR A 431 12.52 -20.38 30.93
N ASP A 432 12.04 -20.97 32.02
CA ASP A 432 12.61 -20.79 33.36
C ASP A 432 14.13 -21.03 33.37
N LYS A 433 14.57 -22.06 32.63
CA LYS A 433 15.98 -22.42 32.45
C LYS A 433 16.75 -21.36 31.66
N GLY A 434 16.11 -20.72 30.68
CA GLY A 434 16.64 -19.58 29.95
C GLY A 434 16.83 -18.35 30.82
N VAL A 435 15.80 -18.00 31.59
CA VAL A 435 15.84 -16.87 32.54
C VAL A 435 16.96 -17.07 33.56
N GLU A 436 17.04 -18.25 34.17
CA GLU A 436 18.10 -18.57 35.14
C GLU A 436 19.50 -18.48 34.50
N TYR A 437 19.67 -18.99 33.28
CA TYR A 437 20.93 -18.94 32.55
C TYR A 437 21.35 -17.51 32.16
N MET A 438 20.39 -16.66 31.80
CA MET A 438 20.61 -15.27 31.42
C MET A 438 20.88 -14.36 32.62
N SER A 439 20.25 -14.65 33.76
CA SER A 439 20.47 -13.93 35.02
C SER A 439 21.74 -14.38 35.75
N ALA A 440 22.35 -15.51 35.36
CA ALA A 440 23.59 -16.01 35.94
C ALA A 440 24.78 -15.06 35.65
N GLY A 441 25.10 -14.22 36.63
CA GLY A 441 26.19 -13.22 36.55
C GLY A 441 25.72 -11.76 36.69
N ASN A 442 24.41 -11.50 36.75
CA ASN A 442 23.85 -10.20 37.09
C ASN A 442 23.57 -10.09 38.61
N GLU A 443 23.65 -8.88 39.16
CA GLU A 443 23.32 -8.63 40.59
C GLU A 443 21.83 -8.78 40.88
N ASP A 444 20.96 -8.55 39.89
CA ASP A 444 19.51 -8.72 39.95
C ASP A 444 19.10 -10.08 39.36
N LYS A 445 18.43 -10.92 40.16
CA LYS A 445 17.89 -12.22 39.71
C LYS A 445 16.65 -12.06 38.83
N ASP A 446 15.94 -10.94 39.00
CA ASP A 446 14.71 -10.59 38.29
C ASP A 446 14.98 -9.62 37.12
N PHE A 447 16.23 -9.60 36.63
CA PHE A 447 16.68 -8.68 35.60
C PHE A 447 15.93 -8.81 34.26
N PHE A 448 15.43 -10.01 33.96
CA PHE A 448 14.62 -10.33 32.77
C PHE A 448 13.20 -10.77 33.11
N VAL A 449 12.74 -10.55 34.35
CA VAL A 449 11.41 -10.92 34.82
C VAL A 449 10.55 -9.67 34.92
N LEU A 450 9.44 -9.64 34.17
CA LEU A 450 8.41 -8.60 34.28
C LEU A 450 7.48 -8.95 35.44
N GLN A 451 7.51 -8.16 36.51
CA GLN A 451 6.59 -8.26 37.62
C GLN A 451 5.24 -7.61 37.27
N ASP A 452 4.17 -8.03 37.92
CA ASP A 452 2.84 -7.49 37.69
C ASP A 452 2.70 -6.08 38.32
N ILE A 453 2.58 -5.07 37.45
CA ILE A 453 2.37 -3.67 37.86
C ILE A 453 1.17 -3.53 38.78
N ALA A 454 0.07 -4.26 38.54
CA ALA A 454 -1.15 -4.10 39.34
C ALA A 454 -0.93 -4.51 40.79
N THR A 455 -0.14 -5.57 40.99
CA THR A 455 0.23 -6.07 42.32
C THR A 455 1.16 -5.06 43.03
N GLU A 456 2.17 -4.57 42.34
CA GLU A 456 3.11 -3.57 42.87
C GLU A 456 2.46 -2.21 43.18
N ILE A 457 1.55 -1.74 42.32
CA ILE A 457 0.76 -0.52 42.57
C ILE A 457 -0.12 -0.71 43.81
N ALA A 458 -0.80 -1.85 43.94
CA ALA A 458 -1.61 -2.13 45.11
C ALA A 458 -0.76 -2.15 46.40
N GLU A 459 0.48 -2.62 46.34
CA GLU A 459 1.43 -2.54 47.46
C GLU A 459 1.90 -1.12 47.78
N VAL A 460 2.03 -0.25 46.77
CA VAL A 460 2.34 1.18 46.97
C VAL A 460 1.15 1.92 47.58
N GLU A 461 -0.06 1.67 47.08
CA GLU A 461 -1.30 2.24 47.61
C GLU A 461 -1.58 1.78 49.05
N ALA A 462 -1.21 0.54 49.39
CA ALA A 462 -1.33 0.00 50.75
C ALA A 462 -0.40 0.67 51.78
N LYS A 463 0.61 1.44 51.35
CA LYS A 463 1.58 2.12 52.24
C LYS A 463 1.05 3.45 52.83
N ASN A 464 -0.14 3.92 52.43
CA ASN A 464 -0.77 5.16 52.94
C ASN A 464 0.18 6.38 52.95
N LEU A 465 0.92 6.59 51.85
CA LEU A 465 1.84 7.71 51.68
C LEU A 465 1.06 9.03 51.44
N SER A 466 1.75 10.17 51.51
CA SER A 466 1.16 11.43 51.03
C SER A 466 0.93 11.38 49.52
N LYS A 467 -0.02 12.16 48.98
CA LYS A 467 -0.35 12.13 47.53
C LYS A 467 0.84 12.43 46.63
N GLU A 468 1.77 13.28 47.07
CA GLU A 468 3.00 13.62 46.34
C GLU A 468 4.00 12.45 46.36
N GLU A 469 4.23 11.83 47.51
CA GLU A 469 5.13 10.67 47.64
C GLU A 469 4.57 9.39 46.98
N GLU A 470 3.24 9.21 47.00
CA GLU A 470 2.56 8.13 46.29
C GLU A 470 2.71 8.28 44.76
N PHE A 471 2.58 9.51 44.26
CA PHE A 471 2.78 9.82 42.85
C PHE A 471 4.24 9.55 42.43
N GLU A 472 5.22 10.04 43.17
CA GLU A 472 6.64 9.78 42.89
C GLU A 472 6.98 8.27 42.94
N ALA A 473 6.42 7.53 43.89
CA ALA A 473 6.63 6.09 44.00
C ALA A 473 6.00 5.33 42.81
N LYS A 474 4.79 5.71 42.39
CA LYS A 474 4.13 5.17 41.20
C LYS A 474 4.90 5.52 39.93
N GLU A 475 5.33 6.78 39.77
CA GLU A 475 6.11 7.24 38.63
C GLU A 475 7.44 6.48 38.50
N LYS A 476 8.14 6.28 39.62
CA LYS A 476 9.37 5.47 39.65
C LYS A 476 9.10 4.02 39.26
N LEU A 477 8.02 3.42 39.78
CA LEU A 477 7.64 2.05 39.43
C LEU A 477 7.31 1.91 37.94
N PHE A 478 6.56 2.85 37.37
CA PHE A 478 6.27 2.90 35.93
C PHE A 478 7.54 3.07 35.10
N THR A 479 8.48 3.89 35.56
CA THR A 479 9.77 4.10 34.89
C THR A 479 10.60 2.83 34.90
N ASP A 480 10.76 2.18 36.05
CA ASP A 480 11.52 0.93 36.19
C ASP A 480 10.87 -0.21 35.37
N PHE A 481 9.54 -0.31 35.39
CA PHE A 481 8.81 -1.26 34.56
C PHE A 481 9.01 -0.98 33.07
N ALA A 482 8.93 0.28 32.62
CA ALA A 482 9.12 0.66 31.23
C ALA A 482 10.52 0.26 30.74
N VAL A 483 11.56 0.52 31.53
CA VAL A 483 12.94 0.13 31.22
C VAL A 483 13.10 -1.40 31.15
N LYS A 484 12.55 -2.15 32.12
CA LYS A 484 12.59 -3.62 32.09
C LYS A 484 11.82 -4.20 30.90
N SER A 485 10.65 -3.64 30.59
CA SER A 485 9.82 -4.04 29.46
C SER A 485 10.54 -3.83 28.13
N GLU A 486 11.16 -2.66 27.94
CA GLU A 486 11.96 -2.34 26.75
C GLU A 486 13.17 -3.27 26.60
N ARG A 487 13.82 -3.66 27.71
CA ARG A 487 14.91 -4.64 27.70
C ARG A 487 14.46 -6.03 27.28
N VAL A 488 13.37 -6.53 27.85
CA VAL A 488 12.79 -7.84 27.48
C VAL A 488 12.38 -7.84 26.01
N HIS A 489 11.81 -6.74 25.53
CA HIS A 489 11.48 -6.55 24.12
C HIS A 489 12.72 -6.64 23.23
N THR A 490 13.77 -5.89 23.56
CA THR A 490 15.06 -5.89 22.84
C THR A 490 15.67 -7.29 22.78
N LEU A 491 15.62 -8.03 23.90
CA LEU A 491 16.08 -9.41 23.99
C LEU A 491 15.31 -10.33 23.05
N ASN A 492 13.98 -10.24 23.03
CA ASN A 492 13.13 -11.05 22.16
C ASN A 492 13.39 -10.76 20.67
N GLN A 493 13.58 -9.49 20.30
CA GLN A 493 13.93 -9.12 18.92
C GLN A 493 15.30 -9.67 18.50
N LEU A 494 16.30 -9.64 19.38
CA LEU A 494 17.60 -10.27 19.13
C LEU A 494 17.46 -11.79 18.97
N LEU A 495 16.78 -12.48 19.88
CA LEU A 495 16.54 -13.92 19.75
C LEU A 495 15.86 -14.25 18.42
N LYS A 496 14.89 -13.42 18.00
CA LYS A 496 14.19 -13.54 16.73
C LYS A 496 15.11 -13.37 15.54
N ALA A 497 15.90 -12.30 15.51
CA ALA A 497 16.89 -12.05 14.47
C ALA A 497 17.89 -13.22 14.35
N TYR A 498 18.32 -13.81 15.46
CA TYR A 498 19.31 -14.90 15.46
C TYR A 498 18.78 -16.26 15.02
N THR A 499 17.48 -16.51 15.21
CA THR A 499 16.89 -17.85 15.05
C THR A 499 15.93 -17.98 13.87
N LEU A 500 15.24 -16.89 13.50
CA LEU A 500 14.23 -16.90 12.44
C LEU A 500 14.67 -16.21 11.15
N PHE A 501 15.71 -15.37 11.16
CA PHE A 501 16.16 -14.61 10.00
C PHE A 501 17.57 -15.03 9.57
N GLU A 502 17.70 -15.65 8.41
CA GLU A 502 18.98 -16.01 7.78
C GLU A 502 19.41 -14.98 6.74
N LYS A 503 20.72 -14.74 6.69
CA LYS A 503 21.33 -13.91 5.65
C LYS A 503 21.23 -14.62 4.30
N ASP A 504 20.97 -13.85 3.26
CA ASP A 504 20.76 -14.27 1.87
C ASP A 504 19.44 -15.04 1.62
N ASP A 505 18.54 -15.09 2.61
CA ASP A 505 17.18 -15.63 2.47
C ASP A 505 16.14 -14.52 2.73
N GLU A 506 15.94 -14.12 3.99
CA GLU A 506 14.99 -13.04 4.33
C GLU A 506 15.58 -11.63 4.16
N TYR A 507 16.91 -11.50 4.20
CA TYR A 507 17.60 -10.22 4.00
C TYR A 507 19.01 -10.40 3.43
N VAL A 508 19.57 -9.33 2.86
CA VAL A 508 20.96 -9.25 2.40
C VAL A 508 21.66 -8.04 3.03
N VAL A 509 22.99 -8.07 3.10
CA VAL A 509 23.79 -6.94 3.55
C VAL A 509 24.54 -6.35 2.35
N ILE A 510 24.21 -5.11 1.96
CA ILE A 510 24.79 -4.42 0.82
C ILE A 510 25.26 -3.05 1.27
N ASN A 511 26.50 -2.67 0.93
CA ASN A 511 27.11 -1.39 1.32
C ASN A 511 27.11 -1.11 2.83
N GLY A 512 27.12 -2.15 3.66
CA GLY A 512 27.02 -2.00 5.11
C GLY A 512 25.63 -1.61 5.59
N GLU A 513 24.56 -1.96 4.86
CA GLU A 513 23.16 -1.79 5.26
C GLU A 513 22.40 -3.10 5.09
N VAL A 514 21.45 -3.38 5.98
CA VAL A 514 20.52 -4.52 5.86
C VAL A 514 19.40 -4.15 4.88
N LYS A 515 19.19 -4.99 3.86
CA LYS A 515 18.10 -4.83 2.88
C LYS A 515 17.20 -6.07 2.89
N ILE A 516 15.89 -5.85 3.01
CA ILE A 516 14.91 -6.93 3.07
C ILE A 516 14.75 -7.59 1.70
N VAL A 517 14.63 -8.91 1.69
CA VAL A 517 14.29 -9.70 0.51
C VAL A 517 12.86 -10.21 0.67
N ASP A 518 12.02 -9.97 -0.35
CA ASP A 518 10.69 -10.58 -0.43
C ASP A 518 10.83 -12.09 -0.65
N GLU A 519 10.33 -12.91 0.28
CA GLU A 519 10.40 -14.37 0.23
C GLU A 519 9.74 -14.98 -1.02
N GLN A 520 8.68 -14.35 -1.54
CA GLN A 520 7.91 -14.88 -2.67
C GLN A 520 8.55 -14.52 -4.01
N THR A 521 9.12 -13.31 -4.10
CA THR A 521 9.63 -12.77 -5.36
C THR A 521 11.16 -12.75 -5.44
N GLY A 522 11.86 -12.87 -4.31
CA GLY A 522 13.30 -12.70 -4.19
C GLY A 522 13.79 -11.27 -4.47
N ARG A 523 12.89 -10.28 -4.48
CA ARG A 523 13.20 -8.87 -4.75
C ARG A 523 13.75 -8.18 -3.52
N ILE A 524 14.71 -7.28 -3.74
CA ILE A 524 15.18 -6.38 -2.69
C ILE A 524 14.16 -5.26 -2.54
N MET A 525 13.64 -5.09 -1.32
CA MET A 525 12.63 -4.09 -1.02
C MET A 525 13.31 -2.80 -0.52
N GLU A 526 13.71 -1.94 -1.45
CA GLU A 526 14.35 -0.67 -1.10
C GLU A 526 13.43 0.23 -0.25
N GLY A 527 14.03 0.91 0.74
CA GLY A 527 13.32 1.77 1.69
C GLY A 527 12.49 1.02 2.75
N ARG A 528 12.38 -0.31 2.71
CA ARG A 528 11.63 -1.08 3.72
C ARG A 528 12.53 -1.52 4.88
N ARG A 529 11.98 -1.45 6.10
CA ARG A 529 12.57 -1.96 7.33
C ARG A 529 11.63 -2.90 8.06
N TYR A 530 12.19 -3.81 8.85
CA TYR A 530 11.38 -4.59 9.79
C TYR A 530 10.98 -3.68 10.94
N SER A 531 9.70 -3.69 11.29
CA SER A 531 9.19 -2.89 12.39
C SER A 531 9.71 -3.41 13.74
N ASP A 532 9.45 -2.63 14.80
CA ASP A 532 9.50 -3.12 16.17
C ASP A 532 10.88 -3.44 16.75
N GLY A 533 11.93 -2.78 16.26
CA GLY A 533 13.30 -3.07 16.71
C GLY A 533 13.92 -4.31 16.06
N LEU A 534 13.16 -5.07 15.24
CA LEU A 534 13.68 -6.27 14.58
C LEU A 534 14.76 -5.94 13.54
N HIS A 535 14.62 -4.83 12.81
CA HIS A 535 15.63 -4.42 11.85
C HIS A 535 16.94 -4.06 12.55
N GLN A 536 16.83 -3.30 13.63
CA GLN A 536 17.94 -2.95 14.51
C GLN A 536 18.59 -4.20 15.13
N ALA A 537 17.79 -5.19 15.52
CA ALA A 537 18.30 -6.47 16.00
C ALA A 537 19.09 -7.25 14.93
N ILE A 538 18.66 -7.20 13.66
CA ILE A 538 19.39 -7.81 12.53
C ILE A 538 20.66 -7.02 12.22
N GLU A 539 20.62 -5.69 12.26
CA GLU A 539 21.80 -4.83 12.11
C GLU A 539 22.82 -5.13 13.21
N ALA A 540 22.36 -5.20 14.47
CA ALA A 540 23.18 -5.57 15.62
C ALA A 540 23.79 -6.96 15.43
N LYS A 541 22.98 -7.97 15.05
CA LYS A 541 23.44 -9.34 14.75
C LYS A 541 24.58 -9.34 13.73
N GLU A 542 24.40 -8.63 12.61
CA GLU A 542 25.35 -8.60 11.50
C GLU A 542 26.55 -7.65 11.71
N ASN A 543 26.64 -7.00 12.88
CA ASN A 543 27.65 -5.97 13.20
C ASN A 543 27.63 -4.79 12.22
N VAL A 544 26.44 -4.43 11.77
CA VAL A 544 26.18 -3.25 10.95
C VAL A 544 25.85 -2.07 11.88
N LYS A 545 26.04 -0.83 11.40
CA LYS A 545 25.63 0.36 12.15
C LYS A 545 24.14 0.27 12.46
N ILE A 546 23.79 0.26 13.74
CA ILE A 546 22.40 0.24 14.20
C ILE A 546 21.79 1.60 13.91
N GLU A 547 20.72 1.57 13.15
CA GLU A 547 19.96 2.76 12.81
C GLU A 547 19.04 3.13 13.99
N ALA A 548 18.83 4.42 14.22
CA ALA A 548 17.92 4.87 15.28
C ALA A 548 16.52 4.23 15.09
N ALA A 549 15.86 3.91 16.21
CA ALA A 549 14.48 3.45 16.20
C ALA A 549 13.63 4.38 15.33
N THR A 550 12.79 3.81 14.46
CA THR A 550 11.95 4.58 13.54
C THR A 550 10.52 4.58 14.02
N GLN A 551 9.87 5.75 13.99
CA GLN A 551 8.42 5.88 14.26
C GLN A 551 7.66 6.18 12.98
N THR A 552 6.40 5.75 12.92
CA THR A 552 5.48 6.03 11.81
C THR A 552 5.14 7.53 11.78
N PHE A 553 5.46 8.19 10.67
CA PHE A 553 5.08 9.60 10.42
C PHE A 553 3.80 9.72 9.62
N ALA A 554 3.58 8.79 8.69
CA ALA A 554 2.38 8.74 7.89
C ALA A 554 2.15 7.30 7.43
N THR A 555 0.88 6.91 7.32
CA THR A 555 0.50 5.57 6.84
C THR A 555 -0.83 5.66 6.10
N ILE A 556 -1.01 4.86 5.05
CA ILE A 556 -2.29 4.66 4.36
C ILE A 556 -2.33 3.27 3.71
N THR A 557 -3.50 2.64 3.70
CA THR A 557 -3.71 1.42 2.90
C THR A 557 -3.95 1.77 1.43
N LEU A 558 -3.52 0.91 0.50
CA LEU A 558 -3.84 1.08 -0.93
C LEU A 558 -5.36 1.15 -1.15
N GLN A 559 -6.12 0.38 -0.36
CA GLN A 559 -7.57 0.41 -0.32
C GLN A 559 -8.11 1.84 -0.12
N ASN A 560 -7.73 2.49 0.97
CA ASN A 560 -8.22 3.81 1.30
C ASN A 560 -7.68 4.89 0.36
N TYR A 561 -6.44 4.76 -0.13
CA TYR A 561 -5.90 5.67 -1.14
C TYR A 561 -6.74 5.65 -2.44
N PHE A 562 -7.03 4.48 -2.99
CA PHE A 562 -7.80 4.39 -4.24
C PHE A 562 -9.28 4.74 -4.08
N ARG A 563 -9.85 4.60 -2.87
CA ARG A 563 -11.22 5.05 -2.55
C ARG A 563 -11.39 6.57 -2.62
N MET A 564 -10.29 7.34 -2.59
CA MET A 564 -10.33 8.81 -2.65
C MET A 564 -10.55 9.36 -4.07
N TYR A 565 -10.38 8.56 -5.12
CA TYR A 565 -10.57 9.02 -6.48
C TYR A 565 -12.04 9.25 -6.81
N ASN A 566 -12.37 10.34 -7.54
CA ASN A 566 -13.73 10.58 -8.02
C ASN A 566 -14.25 9.44 -8.91
N LYS A 567 -13.34 8.84 -9.69
CA LYS A 567 -13.61 7.67 -10.52
C LYS A 567 -12.42 6.71 -10.49
N LEU A 568 -12.70 5.44 -10.25
CA LEU A 568 -11.71 4.36 -10.25
C LEU A 568 -12.14 3.30 -11.26
N ALA A 569 -11.21 2.82 -12.07
CA ALA A 569 -11.42 1.72 -13.00
C ALA A 569 -10.22 0.78 -13.02
N GLY A 570 -10.39 -0.41 -13.56
CA GLY A 570 -9.28 -1.34 -13.67
C GLY A 570 -9.42 -2.36 -14.79
N MET A 571 -8.32 -2.93 -15.22
CA MET A 571 -8.31 -4.01 -16.21
C MET A 571 -7.43 -5.15 -15.74
N THR A 572 -7.85 -6.38 -16.02
CA THR A 572 -7.06 -7.58 -15.72
C THR A 572 -7.58 -8.75 -16.56
N GLY A 573 -6.83 -9.85 -16.61
CA GLY A 573 -7.31 -11.10 -17.20
C GLY A 573 -8.15 -11.97 -16.27
N THR A 574 -8.20 -11.65 -14.97
CA THR A 574 -8.71 -12.57 -13.96
C THR A 574 -9.28 -11.85 -12.72
N ALA A 575 -10.40 -11.12 -12.86
CA ALA A 575 -11.05 -10.40 -11.74
C ALA A 575 -12.31 -11.09 -11.20
N GLU A 576 -12.97 -11.94 -11.97
CA GLU A 576 -14.26 -12.57 -11.66
C GLU A 576 -14.21 -13.34 -10.34
N THR A 577 -13.06 -13.93 -10.00
CA THR A 577 -12.88 -14.66 -8.74
C THR A 577 -12.96 -13.76 -7.51
N GLU A 578 -12.53 -12.50 -7.63
CA GLU A 578 -12.48 -11.51 -6.54
C GLU A 578 -13.56 -10.44 -6.67
N ALA A 579 -14.57 -10.64 -7.53
CA ALA A 579 -15.61 -9.64 -7.80
C ALA A 579 -16.37 -9.22 -6.53
N GLY A 580 -16.55 -10.14 -5.58
CA GLY A 580 -17.14 -9.83 -4.28
C GLY A 580 -16.28 -8.88 -3.44
N GLU A 581 -14.98 -9.16 -3.33
CA GLU A 581 -14.02 -8.30 -2.61
C GLU A 581 -13.90 -6.92 -3.25
N LEU A 582 -13.77 -6.86 -4.58
CA LEU A 582 -13.64 -5.61 -5.34
C LEU A 582 -14.88 -4.70 -5.18
N TRP A 583 -16.07 -5.30 -5.13
CA TRP A 583 -17.31 -4.57 -4.85
C TRP A 583 -17.43 -4.15 -3.37
N GLU A 584 -17.10 -5.03 -2.43
CA GLU A 584 -17.21 -4.76 -0.99
C GLU A 584 -16.30 -3.58 -0.59
N ILE A 585 -15.05 -3.59 -1.05
CA ILE A 585 -14.04 -2.59 -0.69
C ILE A 585 -14.13 -1.33 -1.55
N TYR A 586 -14.13 -1.48 -2.89
CA TYR A 586 -13.95 -0.35 -3.81
C TYR A 586 -15.23 0.05 -4.57
N LYS A 587 -16.33 -0.70 -4.41
CA LYS A 587 -17.56 -0.54 -5.23
C LYS A 587 -17.30 -0.70 -6.73
N LEU A 588 -16.30 -1.51 -7.09
CA LEU A 588 -15.97 -1.82 -8.48
C LEU A 588 -16.69 -3.08 -8.95
N ASP A 589 -17.57 -2.91 -9.93
CA ASP A 589 -18.20 -4.04 -10.63
C ASP A 589 -17.24 -4.67 -11.65
N VAL A 590 -17.21 -6.00 -11.73
CA VAL A 590 -16.41 -6.75 -12.72
C VAL A 590 -17.26 -7.15 -13.91
N VAL A 591 -16.85 -6.75 -15.12
CA VAL A 591 -17.50 -7.13 -16.38
C VAL A 591 -16.55 -7.99 -17.21
N VAL A 592 -16.98 -9.22 -17.51
CA VAL A 592 -16.22 -10.15 -18.34
C VAL A 592 -16.40 -9.83 -19.82
N ILE A 593 -15.32 -9.42 -20.47
CA ILE A 593 -15.31 -9.02 -21.88
C ILE A 593 -15.13 -10.27 -22.77
N PRO A 594 -15.95 -10.46 -23.81
CA PRO A 594 -15.75 -11.54 -24.77
C PRO A 594 -14.39 -11.43 -25.46
N THR A 595 -13.76 -12.56 -25.77
CA THR A 595 -12.53 -12.57 -26.57
C THR A 595 -12.81 -12.25 -28.03
N ASN A 596 -11.87 -11.58 -28.71
CA ASN A 596 -11.98 -11.27 -30.13
C ASN A 596 -12.08 -12.56 -30.97
N ARG A 597 -11.34 -13.59 -30.57
CA ARG A 597 -11.34 -14.93 -31.18
C ARG A 597 -11.58 -16.00 -30.11
N PRO A 598 -12.29 -17.10 -30.42
CA PRO A 598 -12.49 -18.19 -29.47
C PRO A 598 -11.17 -18.81 -29.00
N ILE A 599 -11.08 -19.13 -27.72
CA ILE A 599 -9.92 -19.84 -27.14
C ILE A 599 -10.00 -21.32 -27.55
N ILE A 600 -8.95 -21.83 -28.18
CA ILE A 600 -8.81 -23.25 -28.60
C ILE A 600 -7.72 -24.01 -27.83
N ARG A 601 -7.21 -23.44 -26.73
CA ARG A 601 -6.17 -24.03 -25.89
C ARG A 601 -6.67 -25.33 -25.24
N ASP A 602 -5.84 -26.37 -25.28
CA ASP A 602 -6.08 -27.65 -24.61
C ASP A 602 -5.68 -27.57 -23.12
N ASP A 603 -6.66 -27.29 -22.25
CA ASP A 603 -6.46 -27.26 -20.79
C ASP A 603 -6.71 -28.64 -20.18
N ARG A 604 -5.62 -29.32 -19.79
CA ARG A 604 -5.66 -30.70 -19.29
C ARG A 604 -5.90 -30.77 -17.78
N GLN A 605 -6.37 -31.94 -17.32
CA GLN A 605 -6.56 -32.24 -15.90
C GLN A 605 -5.23 -32.42 -15.18
N ASP A 606 -5.20 -32.13 -13.88
CA ASP A 606 -3.98 -32.17 -13.06
C ASP A 606 -3.41 -33.58 -12.96
N LEU A 607 -2.08 -33.70 -13.11
CA LEU A 607 -1.35 -34.93 -12.86
C LEU A 607 -0.88 -34.92 -11.41
N VAL A 608 -1.47 -35.78 -10.58
CA VAL A 608 -1.19 -35.82 -9.15
C VAL A 608 -0.26 -36.99 -8.83
N TYR A 609 0.83 -36.69 -8.13
CA TYR A 609 1.88 -37.62 -7.72
C TYR A 609 1.92 -37.75 -6.19
N LYS A 610 2.49 -38.86 -5.71
CA LYS A 610 2.62 -39.09 -4.27
C LYS A 610 3.74 -38.23 -3.67
N THR A 611 4.87 -38.12 -4.37
CA THR A 611 6.06 -37.41 -3.88
C THR A 611 6.51 -36.29 -4.82
N ASN A 612 7.26 -35.33 -4.30
CA ASN A 612 7.85 -34.26 -5.11
C ASN A 612 8.86 -34.78 -6.12
N ARG A 613 9.59 -35.84 -5.79
CA ARG A 613 10.58 -36.45 -6.68
C ARG A 613 9.95 -37.00 -7.95
N GLU A 614 8.84 -37.73 -7.83
CA GLU A 614 8.09 -38.27 -8.97
C GLU A 614 7.55 -37.12 -9.85
N LYS A 615 6.94 -36.11 -9.21
CA LYS A 615 6.42 -34.90 -9.86
C LYS A 615 7.49 -34.23 -10.74
N TYR A 616 8.66 -33.93 -10.18
CA TYR A 616 9.72 -33.22 -10.91
C TYR A 616 10.33 -34.05 -12.04
N ASN A 617 10.48 -35.37 -11.86
CA ASN A 617 10.93 -36.24 -12.94
C ASN A 617 9.95 -36.21 -14.13
N ALA A 618 8.64 -36.32 -13.86
CA ALA A 618 7.62 -36.29 -14.90
C ALA A 618 7.54 -34.92 -15.61
N VAL A 619 7.74 -33.82 -14.88
CA VAL A 619 7.86 -32.47 -15.47
C VAL A 619 9.03 -32.41 -16.45
N ILE A 620 10.21 -32.91 -16.05
CA ILE A 620 11.42 -32.87 -16.88
C ILE A 620 11.24 -33.71 -18.16
N GLU A 621 10.66 -34.91 -18.04
CA GLU A 621 10.38 -35.79 -19.19
C GLU A 621 9.40 -35.15 -20.18
N GLU A 622 8.37 -34.45 -19.69
CA GLU A 622 7.44 -33.74 -20.56
C GLU A 622 8.09 -32.53 -21.26
N ILE A 623 8.96 -31.78 -20.56
CA ILE A 623 9.74 -30.69 -21.17
C ILE A 623 10.62 -31.25 -22.30
N GLU A 624 11.32 -32.35 -22.06
CA GLU A 624 12.17 -33.01 -23.06
C GLU A 624 11.37 -33.44 -24.29
N ARG A 625 10.19 -34.05 -24.09
CA ARG A 625 9.29 -34.44 -25.18
C ARG A 625 8.81 -33.26 -26.00
N LEU A 626 8.29 -32.23 -25.35
CA LEU A 626 7.72 -31.04 -26.02
C LEU A 626 8.77 -30.24 -26.78
N THR A 627 9.98 -30.13 -26.22
CA THR A 627 11.10 -29.46 -26.88
C THR A 627 11.61 -30.24 -28.09
N ALA A 628 11.65 -31.58 -28.02
CA ALA A 628 11.95 -32.45 -29.16
C ALA A 628 10.91 -32.32 -30.29
N ASP A 629 9.63 -32.09 -29.95
CA ASP A 629 8.56 -31.78 -30.89
C ASP A 629 8.65 -30.33 -31.45
N GLY A 630 9.68 -29.56 -31.07
CA GLY A 630 9.90 -28.19 -31.52
C GLY A 630 8.94 -27.16 -30.91
N ARG A 631 8.22 -27.50 -29.82
CA ARG A 631 7.30 -26.60 -29.13
C ARG A 631 8.03 -25.76 -28.08
N PRO A 632 7.71 -24.47 -27.92
CA PRO A 632 8.15 -23.69 -26.77
C PRO A 632 7.41 -24.14 -25.50
N VAL A 633 8.12 -24.07 -24.38
CA VAL A 633 7.61 -24.46 -23.06
C VAL A 633 7.82 -23.35 -22.05
N LEU A 634 6.74 -22.92 -21.40
CA LEU A 634 6.78 -22.03 -20.23
C LEU A 634 6.47 -22.85 -18.97
N VAL A 635 7.42 -22.93 -18.07
CA VAL A 635 7.33 -23.64 -16.80
C VAL A 635 7.08 -22.65 -15.68
N GLY A 636 5.91 -22.67 -15.06
CA GLY A 636 5.57 -21.85 -13.90
C GLY A 636 5.84 -22.57 -12.58
N THR A 637 6.60 -21.93 -11.70
CA THR A 637 6.92 -22.41 -10.35
C THR A 637 6.41 -21.45 -9.29
N THR A 638 6.31 -21.89 -8.03
CA THR A 638 5.82 -21.08 -6.90
C THR A 638 6.94 -20.37 -6.11
N SER A 639 8.20 -20.83 -6.25
CA SER A 639 9.35 -20.26 -5.52
C SER A 639 10.64 -20.27 -6.34
N VAL A 640 11.57 -19.39 -5.96
CA VAL A 640 12.90 -19.29 -6.59
C VAL A 640 13.69 -20.58 -6.40
N GLU A 641 13.55 -21.24 -5.24
CA GLU A 641 14.19 -22.51 -4.93
C GLU A 641 13.80 -23.60 -5.95
N ILE A 642 12.49 -23.74 -6.24
CA ILE A 642 11.98 -24.72 -7.19
C ILE A 642 12.49 -24.41 -8.61
N SER A 643 12.50 -23.12 -9.00
CA SER A 643 13.07 -22.70 -10.29
C SER A 643 14.54 -23.08 -10.43
N GLN A 644 15.35 -22.93 -9.38
CA GLN A 644 16.77 -23.31 -9.38
C GLN A 644 16.96 -24.82 -9.41
N LEU A 645 16.13 -25.57 -8.68
CA LEU A 645 16.14 -27.03 -8.71
C LEU A 645 15.88 -27.56 -10.12
N LEU A 646 14.81 -27.06 -10.77
CA LEU A 646 14.45 -27.46 -12.13
C LEU A 646 15.52 -27.03 -13.14
N SER A 647 16.07 -25.82 -12.99
CA SER A 647 17.16 -25.34 -13.83
C SER A 647 18.35 -26.29 -13.80
N ARG A 648 18.84 -26.67 -12.61
CA ARG A 648 19.95 -27.64 -12.47
C ARG A 648 19.61 -28.99 -13.10
N ALA A 649 18.39 -29.48 -12.92
CA ALA A 649 17.96 -30.74 -13.50
C ALA A 649 17.92 -30.72 -15.04
N LEU A 650 17.44 -29.62 -15.65
CA LEU A 650 17.46 -29.41 -17.10
C LEU A 650 18.88 -29.25 -17.65
N GLN A 651 19.79 -28.59 -16.91
CA GLN A 651 21.22 -28.51 -17.28
C GLN A 651 21.86 -29.90 -17.37
N LEU A 652 21.57 -30.79 -16.41
CA LEU A 652 22.06 -32.17 -16.43
C LEU A 652 21.56 -32.96 -17.66
N ARG A 653 20.36 -32.64 -18.15
CA ARG A 653 19.77 -33.19 -19.38
C ARG A 653 20.20 -32.47 -20.65
N LYS A 654 21.06 -31.43 -20.55
CA LYS A 654 21.54 -30.59 -21.66
C LYS A 654 20.42 -29.84 -22.40
N ILE A 655 19.32 -29.53 -21.71
CA ILE A 655 18.21 -28.73 -22.26
C ILE A 655 18.51 -27.25 -22.00
N GLN A 656 18.62 -26.46 -23.08
CA GLN A 656 18.79 -25.01 -22.97
C GLN A 656 17.51 -24.37 -22.43
N HIS A 657 17.65 -23.49 -21.44
CA HIS A 657 16.52 -22.81 -20.82
C HIS A 657 16.94 -21.46 -20.23
N ASN A 658 15.95 -20.60 -20.01
CA ASN A 658 16.10 -19.34 -19.30
C ASN A 658 15.31 -19.39 -17.97
N VAL A 659 15.77 -18.65 -16.96
CA VAL A 659 15.08 -18.54 -15.66
C VAL A 659 14.73 -17.07 -15.41
N LEU A 660 13.45 -16.81 -15.12
CA LEU A 660 12.92 -15.51 -14.75
C LEU A 660 12.59 -15.54 -13.25
N ASN A 661 13.24 -14.67 -12.48
CA ASN A 661 13.16 -14.65 -11.02
C ASN A 661 12.68 -13.29 -10.46
N ALA A 662 12.00 -12.50 -11.28
CA ALA A 662 11.44 -11.19 -10.95
C ALA A 662 12.46 -10.13 -10.48
N LYS A 663 13.77 -10.29 -10.79
CA LYS A 663 14.84 -9.36 -10.35
C LYS A 663 15.18 -8.27 -11.37
N LEU A 664 15.13 -8.55 -12.67
CA LEU A 664 15.57 -7.62 -13.72
C LEU A 664 14.51 -7.48 -14.82
N HIS A 665 13.52 -6.60 -14.62
CA HIS A 665 12.32 -6.53 -15.47
C HIS A 665 12.59 -6.30 -16.96
N ALA A 666 13.55 -5.42 -17.30
CA ALA A 666 13.91 -5.17 -18.70
C ALA A 666 14.46 -6.43 -19.39
N ARG A 667 15.44 -7.09 -18.76
CA ARG A 667 16.03 -8.34 -19.28
C ARG A 667 15.02 -9.48 -19.31
N GLU A 668 14.11 -9.53 -18.35
CA GLU A 668 13.01 -10.50 -18.35
C GLU A 668 12.06 -10.28 -19.52
N ALA A 669 11.71 -9.03 -19.82
CA ALA A 669 10.87 -8.71 -20.97
C ALA A 669 11.52 -9.15 -22.30
N GLU A 670 12.83 -8.96 -22.46
CA GLU A 670 13.59 -9.46 -23.62
C GLU A 670 13.52 -10.98 -23.74
N ILE A 671 13.75 -11.70 -22.63
CA ILE A 671 13.68 -13.17 -22.61
C ILE A 671 12.26 -13.65 -22.95
N VAL A 672 11.22 -13.00 -22.39
CA VAL A 672 9.81 -13.35 -22.63
C VAL A 672 9.43 -13.11 -24.09
N ALA A 673 9.91 -12.04 -24.72
CA ALA A 673 9.66 -11.77 -26.13
C ALA A 673 10.23 -12.86 -27.05
N MET A 674 11.34 -13.50 -26.64
CA MET A 674 11.97 -14.62 -27.35
C MET A 674 11.41 -16.00 -26.95
N ALA A 675 10.61 -16.09 -25.88
CA ALA A 675 10.11 -17.36 -25.33
C ALA A 675 9.17 -18.13 -26.28
N GLY A 676 8.62 -17.47 -27.30
CA GLY A 676 7.73 -18.07 -28.29
C GLY A 676 8.43 -18.77 -29.46
N GLY A 677 9.77 -18.86 -29.45
CA GLY A 677 10.56 -19.54 -30.47
C GLY A 677 10.53 -21.07 -30.37
N PRO A 678 10.81 -21.81 -31.46
CA PRO A 678 10.77 -23.28 -31.46
C PRO A 678 11.79 -23.88 -30.48
N GLY A 679 11.35 -24.81 -29.64
CA GLY A 679 12.18 -25.52 -28.66
C GLY A 679 12.69 -24.67 -27.48
N VAL A 680 12.26 -23.41 -27.36
CA VAL A 680 12.68 -22.52 -26.27
C VAL A 680 12.00 -22.92 -24.96
N VAL A 681 12.80 -23.12 -23.89
CA VAL A 681 12.29 -23.37 -22.53
C VAL A 681 12.51 -22.14 -21.66
N THR A 682 11.46 -21.71 -20.99
CA THR A 682 11.51 -20.59 -20.03
C THR A 682 10.90 -21.03 -18.71
N ILE A 683 11.64 -20.91 -17.61
CA ILE A 683 11.16 -21.12 -16.25
C ILE A 683 10.82 -19.76 -15.65
N ALA A 684 9.60 -19.59 -15.16
CA ALA A 684 9.14 -18.37 -14.52
C ALA A 684 8.72 -18.64 -13.08
N THR A 685 9.40 -17.98 -12.13
CA THR A 685 8.97 -17.98 -10.73
C THR A 685 7.74 -17.09 -10.57
N ASN A 686 6.66 -17.65 -10.02
CA ASN A 686 5.35 -17.03 -9.85
C ASN A 686 4.85 -16.41 -11.16
N MET A 687 4.86 -15.08 -11.23
CA MET A 687 4.38 -14.30 -12.37
C MET A 687 5.49 -13.46 -13.02
N ALA A 688 6.76 -13.89 -12.92
CA ALA A 688 7.87 -13.23 -13.60
C ALA A 688 7.59 -13.08 -15.11
N GLY A 689 8.00 -11.96 -15.71
CA GLY A 689 7.66 -11.64 -17.10
C GLY A 689 6.21 -11.18 -17.32
N ARG A 690 5.52 -10.64 -16.31
CA ARG A 690 4.20 -10.01 -16.46
C ARG A 690 4.24 -8.75 -17.33
N GLY A 691 3.11 -8.46 -17.97
CA GLY A 691 2.97 -7.29 -18.85
C GLY A 691 3.66 -7.42 -20.21
N THR A 692 4.29 -8.56 -20.52
CA THR A 692 4.92 -8.84 -21.82
C THR A 692 4.24 -10.02 -22.51
N ASP A 693 3.98 -9.86 -23.81
CA ASP A 693 3.32 -10.87 -24.65
C ASP A 693 4.32 -11.88 -25.23
N ILE A 694 3.92 -13.16 -25.29
CA ILE A 694 4.72 -14.23 -25.89
C ILE A 694 4.18 -14.47 -27.30
N LYS A 695 4.79 -13.84 -28.29
CA LYS A 695 4.41 -14.01 -29.70
C LYS A 695 5.03 -15.31 -30.25
N LEU A 696 4.21 -16.19 -30.82
CA LEU A 696 4.67 -17.44 -31.44
C LEU A 696 5.40 -17.15 -32.76
N GLN A 697 6.57 -17.75 -32.96
CA GLN A 697 7.40 -17.56 -34.16
C GLN A 697 7.46 -18.81 -35.05
N GLY A 698 7.67 -18.64 -36.36
CA GLY A 698 7.90 -19.75 -37.29
C GLY A 698 6.76 -20.79 -37.36
N ASP A 699 7.12 -22.07 -37.47
CA ASP A 699 6.16 -23.18 -37.56
C ASP A 699 5.55 -23.62 -36.20
N VAL A 700 5.83 -22.91 -35.11
CA VAL A 700 5.36 -23.24 -33.75
C VAL A 700 3.85 -23.41 -33.66
N LYS A 701 3.08 -22.60 -34.40
CA LYS A 701 1.61 -22.74 -34.44
C LYS A 701 1.18 -24.10 -34.98
N LYS A 702 1.88 -24.63 -35.99
CA LYS A 702 1.60 -25.97 -36.56
C LYS A 702 1.97 -27.08 -35.60
N ASN A 703 3.02 -26.88 -34.81
CA ASN A 703 3.49 -27.85 -33.81
C ASN A 703 2.63 -27.87 -32.53
N GLY A 704 1.49 -27.17 -32.50
CA GLY A 704 0.58 -27.15 -31.34
C GLY A 704 0.75 -25.95 -30.40
N GLY A 705 1.58 -24.97 -30.78
CA GLY A 705 1.74 -23.70 -30.05
C GLY A 705 2.43 -23.84 -28.69
N LEU A 706 2.38 -22.77 -27.88
CA LEU A 706 3.01 -22.71 -26.56
C LEU A 706 2.42 -23.74 -25.60
N ALA A 707 3.29 -24.48 -24.94
CA ALA A 707 2.95 -25.39 -23.86
C ALA A 707 3.21 -24.74 -22.50
N ILE A 708 2.20 -24.74 -21.64
CA ILE A 708 2.29 -24.26 -20.25
C ILE A 708 2.41 -25.47 -19.33
N ILE A 709 3.44 -25.48 -18.49
CA ILE A 709 3.63 -26.47 -17.42
C ILE A 709 3.59 -25.76 -16.08
N GLY A 710 2.57 -26.03 -15.26
CA GLY A 710 2.56 -25.62 -13.86
C GLY A 710 3.17 -26.72 -13.00
N THR A 711 4.22 -26.41 -12.24
CA THR A 711 4.90 -27.42 -11.41
C THR A 711 4.22 -27.67 -10.08
N GLU A 712 3.32 -26.76 -9.70
CA GLU A 712 2.46 -26.79 -8.51
C GLU A 712 1.20 -25.96 -8.77
N ARG A 713 0.24 -26.03 -7.85
CA ARG A 713 -0.91 -25.11 -7.78
C ARG A 713 -0.56 -23.93 -6.88
N HIS A 714 -0.84 -22.71 -7.34
CA HIS A 714 -0.69 -21.53 -6.50
C HIS A 714 -1.79 -21.47 -5.44
N ASP A 715 -1.57 -20.65 -4.40
CA ASP A 715 -2.56 -20.40 -3.34
C ASP A 715 -3.88 -19.85 -3.88
N SER A 716 -3.81 -19.12 -5.00
CA SER A 716 -4.98 -18.59 -5.70
C SER A 716 -5.15 -19.20 -7.08
N ARG A 717 -6.39 -19.55 -7.40
CA ARG A 717 -6.80 -20.03 -8.72
C ARG A 717 -6.59 -18.98 -9.81
N ARG A 718 -6.61 -17.70 -9.42
CA ARG A 718 -6.37 -16.55 -10.29
C ARG A 718 -4.99 -16.62 -10.95
N VAL A 719 -3.95 -16.85 -10.15
CA VAL A 719 -2.56 -16.95 -10.62
C VAL A 719 -2.40 -18.14 -11.59
N ASP A 720 -3.05 -19.27 -11.29
CA ASP A 720 -3.08 -20.42 -12.21
C ASP A 720 -3.76 -20.08 -13.54
N ARG A 721 -4.88 -19.33 -13.53
CA ARG A 721 -5.55 -18.86 -14.75
C ARG A 721 -4.66 -17.91 -15.55
N GLN A 722 -3.91 -17.03 -14.88
CA GLN A 722 -2.97 -16.13 -15.55
C GLN A 722 -1.83 -16.89 -16.22
N LEU A 723 -1.26 -17.90 -15.55
CA LEU A 723 -0.21 -18.76 -16.11
C LEU A 723 -0.74 -19.50 -17.35
N ARG A 724 -1.94 -20.10 -17.28
CA ARG A 724 -2.59 -20.71 -18.46
C ARG A 724 -2.79 -19.70 -19.60
N GLY A 725 -3.25 -18.50 -19.26
CA GLY A 725 -3.48 -17.37 -20.18
C GLY A 725 -2.23 -16.86 -20.93
N ARG A 726 -1.05 -17.40 -20.63
CA ARG A 726 0.16 -17.18 -21.44
C ARG A 726 0.08 -17.89 -22.79
N ALA A 727 -0.65 -19.00 -22.89
CA ALA A 727 -0.93 -19.69 -24.15
C ALA A 727 -2.36 -19.48 -24.65
N GLY A 728 -2.61 -19.70 -25.94
CA GLY A 728 -3.94 -19.64 -26.53
C GLY A 728 -4.45 -18.24 -26.89
N ARG A 729 -3.53 -17.27 -27.03
CA ARG A 729 -3.87 -15.85 -27.25
C ARG A 729 -4.41 -15.62 -28.67
N GLN A 730 -5.44 -14.78 -28.81
CA GLN A 730 -6.09 -14.49 -30.10
C GLN A 730 -6.46 -15.75 -30.91
N GLY A 731 -6.86 -16.83 -30.22
CA GLY A 731 -7.23 -18.11 -30.83
C GLY A 731 -6.07 -18.95 -31.34
N ASP A 732 -4.83 -18.66 -30.93
CA ASP A 732 -3.69 -19.51 -31.24
C ASP A 732 -3.82 -20.89 -30.55
N PRO A 733 -3.24 -21.96 -31.13
CA PRO A 733 -3.16 -23.25 -30.47
C PRO A 733 -2.22 -23.19 -29.25
N GLY A 734 -2.44 -24.08 -28.30
CA GLY A 734 -1.60 -24.19 -27.11
C GLY A 734 -2.13 -25.28 -26.19
N SER A 735 -1.36 -25.61 -25.15
CA SER A 735 -1.79 -26.57 -24.12
C SER A 735 -1.39 -26.09 -22.73
N SER A 736 -2.15 -26.46 -21.70
CA SER A 736 -1.75 -26.29 -20.31
C SER A 736 -1.87 -27.59 -19.51
N GLN A 737 -0.85 -27.87 -18.69
CA GLN A 737 -0.79 -29.04 -17.84
C GLN A 737 -0.20 -28.65 -16.48
N PHE A 738 -0.88 -29.04 -15.40
CA PHE A 738 -0.34 -28.88 -14.04
C PHE A 738 0.08 -30.24 -13.47
N TYR A 739 1.18 -30.22 -12.73
CA TYR A 739 1.76 -31.34 -12.00
C TYR A 739 1.68 -30.98 -10.52
N VAL A 740 1.12 -31.86 -9.69
CA VAL A 740 0.86 -31.60 -8.27
C VAL A 740 1.36 -32.79 -7.45
N SER A 741 1.92 -32.56 -6.28
CA SER A 741 2.25 -33.61 -5.31
C SER A 741 1.40 -33.51 -4.05
N LEU A 742 1.12 -34.63 -3.40
CA LEU A 742 0.56 -34.63 -2.04
C LEU A 742 1.48 -33.98 -1.00
N GLU A 743 2.77 -33.83 -1.33
CA GLU A 743 3.76 -33.13 -0.51
C GLU A 743 3.80 -31.62 -0.74
N ASP A 744 3.07 -31.09 -1.72
CA ASP A 744 3.01 -29.65 -2.01
C ASP A 744 2.39 -28.87 -0.85
N ASN A 745 2.81 -27.61 -0.66
CA ASN A 745 2.35 -26.78 0.45
C ASN A 745 0.82 -26.65 0.51
N LEU A 746 0.18 -26.40 -0.64
CA LEU A 746 -1.28 -26.32 -0.73
C LEU A 746 -1.98 -27.63 -0.29
N MET A 747 -1.41 -28.78 -0.64
CA MET A 747 -2.00 -30.10 -0.35
C MET A 747 -1.86 -30.48 1.13
N ARG A 748 -0.79 -30.02 1.80
CA ARG A 748 -0.58 -30.23 3.24
C ARG A 748 -1.70 -29.63 4.09
N LEU A 749 -2.28 -28.51 3.66
CA LEU A 749 -3.36 -27.83 4.37
C LEU A 749 -4.68 -28.64 4.40
N PHE A 750 -4.82 -29.69 3.58
CA PHE A 750 -6.10 -30.40 3.35
C PHE A 750 -6.07 -31.91 3.59
N GLY A 751 -5.35 -32.36 4.61
CA GLY A 751 -5.45 -33.76 5.07
C GLY A 751 -4.86 -34.76 4.08
N SER A 752 -3.75 -34.39 3.43
CA SER A 752 -2.98 -35.21 2.49
C SER A 752 -2.67 -36.61 3.05
N GLU A 753 -2.50 -36.75 4.36
CA GLU A 753 -2.30 -38.05 5.01
C GLU A 753 -3.45 -39.03 4.81
N ARG A 754 -4.71 -38.57 4.84
CA ARG A 754 -5.87 -39.46 4.67
C ARG A 754 -5.94 -39.97 3.25
N ILE A 755 -5.60 -39.11 2.29
CA ILE A 755 -5.54 -39.42 0.86
C ILE A 755 -4.38 -40.39 0.60
N ALA A 756 -3.19 -40.10 1.12
CA ALA A 756 -2.02 -40.97 1.02
C ALA A 756 -2.26 -42.36 1.63
N LYS A 757 -2.84 -42.44 2.84
CA LYS A 757 -3.20 -43.72 3.50
C LYS A 757 -4.25 -44.52 2.72
N MET A 758 -5.18 -43.84 2.05
CA MET A 758 -6.15 -44.49 1.17
C MET A 758 -5.46 -45.07 -0.06
N MET A 759 -4.50 -44.35 -0.64
CA MET A 759 -3.75 -44.80 -1.82
C MET A 759 -2.84 -46.00 -1.52
N ASP A 760 -2.16 -45.99 -0.36
CA ASP A 760 -1.34 -47.11 0.08
C ASP A 760 -2.19 -48.39 0.23
N LYS A 761 -3.44 -48.26 0.69
CA LYS A 761 -4.41 -49.37 0.76
C LYS A 761 -4.92 -49.82 -0.61
N MET A 762 -4.90 -48.96 -1.62
CA MET A 762 -5.33 -49.27 -2.99
C MET A 762 -4.22 -49.86 -3.86
N GLY A 763 -2.98 -49.99 -3.34
CA GLY A 763 -1.88 -50.66 -4.02
C GLY A 763 -1.23 -49.84 -5.14
N HIS A 764 -1.31 -48.51 -5.06
CA HIS A 764 -0.74 -47.58 -6.03
C HIS A 764 0.80 -47.68 -6.10
N LYS A 765 1.37 -47.78 -7.30
CA LYS A 765 2.82 -47.95 -7.50
C LYS A 765 3.56 -46.62 -7.63
N GLU A 766 4.87 -46.66 -7.42
CA GLU A 766 5.78 -45.51 -7.60
C GLU A 766 5.75 -45.06 -9.07
N GLY A 767 5.56 -43.76 -9.31
CA GLY A 767 5.46 -43.16 -10.64
C GLY A 767 4.09 -43.25 -11.34
N GLU A 768 3.08 -43.89 -10.76
CA GLU A 768 1.71 -43.87 -11.32
C GLU A 768 1.09 -42.46 -11.16
N VAL A 769 0.32 -42.03 -12.16
CA VAL A 769 -0.38 -40.73 -12.13
C VAL A 769 -1.80 -40.92 -11.64
N ILE A 770 -2.21 -40.09 -10.68
CA ILE A 770 -3.59 -40.10 -10.20
C ILE A 770 -4.39 -39.05 -10.96
N GLN A 771 -5.17 -39.48 -11.95
CA GLN A 771 -6.15 -38.64 -12.61
C GLN A 771 -7.56 -39.01 -12.13
N HIS A 772 -8.05 -38.31 -11.11
CA HIS A 772 -9.43 -38.49 -10.66
C HIS A 772 -10.08 -37.13 -10.39
N GLY A 773 -11.23 -36.86 -11.01
CA GLY A 773 -11.91 -35.56 -10.87
C GLY A 773 -12.33 -35.21 -9.43
N MET A 774 -12.32 -36.18 -8.52
CA MET A 774 -12.47 -35.93 -7.08
C MET A 774 -11.28 -35.17 -6.49
N ILE A 775 -10.04 -35.49 -6.90
CA ILE A 775 -8.83 -34.87 -6.38
C ILE A 775 -8.70 -33.44 -6.89
N SER A 776 -8.96 -33.21 -8.18
CA SER A 776 -8.99 -31.86 -8.76
C SER A 776 -10.01 -30.95 -8.04
N LYS A 777 -11.19 -31.47 -7.68
CA LYS A 777 -12.18 -30.73 -6.87
C LYS A 777 -11.70 -30.46 -5.44
N SER A 778 -10.94 -31.37 -4.84
CA SER A 778 -10.35 -31.15 -3.52
C SER A 778 -9.28 -30.05 -3.55
N ILE A 779 -8.46 -30.01 -4.59
CA ILE A 779 -7.49 -28.92 -4.84
C ILE A 779 -8.23 -27.58 -5.01
N GLU A 780 -9.30 -27.54 -5.80
CA GLU A 780 -10.09 -26.31 -6.00
C GLU A 780 -10.70 -25.79 -4.68
N ARG A 781 -11.19 -26.71 -3.83
CA ARG A 781 -11.67 -26.35 -2.47
C ARG A 781 -10.54 -25.85 -1.57
N ALA A 782 -9.34 -26.40 -1.73
CA ALA A 782 -8.16 -25.99 -1.00
C ALA A 782 -7.79 -24.54 -1.31
N GLN A 783 -7.65 -24.21 -2.61
CA GLN A 783 -7.38 -22.85 -3.09
C GLN A 783 -8.44 -21.87 -2.58
N LYS A 784 -9.73 -22.21 -2.73
CA LYS A 784 -10.81 -21.33 -2.28
C LYS A 784 -10.74 -20.98 -0.79
N LYS A 785 -10.41 -21.95 0.06
CA LYS A 785 -10.30 -21.70 1.50
C LYS A 785 -9.05 -20.88 1.87
N VAL A 786 -7.95 -21.03 1.12
CA VAL A 786 -6.76 -20.16 1.28
C VAL A 786 -7.09 -18.73 0.82
N GLU A 787 -7.80 -18.57 -0.29
CA GLU A 787 -8.31 -17.27 -0.78
C GLU A 787 -9.23 -16.61 0.25
N GLU A 788 -10.21 -17.32 0.80
CA GLU A 788 -11.12 -16.83 1.85
C GLU A 788 -10.36 -16.39 3.11
N ASN A 789 -9.31 -17.12 3.52
CA ASN A 789 -8.46 -16.74 4.65
C ASN A 789 -7.65 -15.46 4.36
N ASN A 790 -7.04 -15.38 3.19
CA ASN A 790 -6.28 -14.20 2.77
C ASN A 790 -7.17 -12.96 2.67
N PHE A 791 -8.40 -13.12 2.16
CA PHE A 791 -9.42 -12.08 2.16
C PHE A 791 -9.76 -11.62 3.59
N GLY A 792 -9.95 -12.56 4.53
CA GLY A 792 -10.20 -12.24 5.94
C GLY A 792 -9.08 -11.40 6.57
N VAL A 793 -7.81 -11.72 6.28
CA VAL A 793 -6.64 -10.94 6.74
C VAL A 793 -6.66 -9.51 6.17
N ARG A 794 -6.90 -9.36 4.86
CA ARG A 794 -6.97 -8.04 4.20
C ARG A 794 -8.15 -7.21 4.72
N LYS A 795 -9.31 -7.83 4.91
CA LYS A 795 -10.50 -7.18 5.47
C LYS A 795 -10.24 -6.67 6.87
N LYS A 796 -9.64 -7.49 7.75
CA LYS A 796 -9.26 -7.05 9.10
C LYS A 796 -8.28 -5.88 9.03
N LEU A 797 -7.27 -5.93 8.15
CA LEU A 797 -6.32 -4.83 7.98
C LEU A 797 -7.01 -3.52 7.57
N LEU A 798 -7.94 -3.57 6.61
CA LEU A 798 -8.75 -2.44 6.19
C LEU A 798 -9.62 -1.89 7.32
N GLU A 799 -10.25 -2.75 8.13
CA GLU A 799 -11.13 -2.33 9.23
C GLU A 799 -10.38 -1.55 10.32
N TYR A 800 -9.11 -1.86 10.58
CA TYR A 800 -8.26 -1.07 11.48
C TYR A 800 -7.86 0.26 10.82
N ASP A 801 -7.47 0.25 9.55
CA ASP A 801 -7.11 1.49 8.84
C ASP A 801 -8.32 2.40 8.60
N ASP A 802 -9.55 1.88 8.47
CA ASP A 802 -10.78 2.69 8.36
C ASP A 802 -11.02 3.55 9.60
N VAL A 803 -10.58 3.10 10.78
CA VAL A 803 -10.60 3.90 12.01
C VAL A 803 -9.59 5.04 11.89
N MET A 804 -8.36 4.72 11.51
CA MET A 804 -7.30 5.70 11.29
C MET A 804 -7.61 6.68 10.17
N ASN A 805 -8.27 6.24 9.10
CA ASN A 805 -8.61 7.08 7.95
C ASN A 805 -9.59 8.19 8.35
N LYS A 806 -10.57 7.90 9.21
CA LYS A 806 -11.49 8.94 9.71
C LYS A 806 -10.76 10.00 10.52
N GLN A 807 -9.80 9.60 11.34
CA GLN A 807 -8.96 10.52 12.11
C GLN A 807 -8.04 11.33 11.20
N ARG A 808 -7.43 10.65 10.22
CA ARG A 808 -6.58 11.24 9.17
C ARG A 808 -7.33 12.30 8.37
N ASP A 809 -8.55 12.05 7.94
CA ASP A 809 -9.37 13.01 7.19
C ASP A 809 -9.55 14.33 7.96
N VAL A 810 -9.80 14.25 9.27
CA VAL A 810 -9.93 15.43 10.14
C VAL A 810 -8.61 16.17 10.26
N ILE A 811 -7.52 15.47 10.56
CA ILE A 811 -6.20 16.07 10.76
C ILE A 811 -5.64 16.64 9.46
N TYR A 812 -5.76 15.93 8.35
CA TYR A 812 -5.28 16.41 7.05
C TYR A 812 -6.10 17.59 6.55
N LYS A 813 -7.41 17.66 6.87
CA LYS A 813 -8.20 18.87 6.62
C LYS A 813 -7.68 20.06 7.44
N ARG A 814 -7.48 19.91 8.75
CA ARG A 814 -6.92 20.97 9.61
C ARG A 814 -5.51 21.39 9.16
N ARG A 815 -4.68 20.41 8.80
CA ARG A 815 -3.34 20.65 8.25
C ARG A 815 -3.39 21.44 6.96
N LYS A 816 -4.25 21.06 6.00
CA LYS A 816 -4.44 21.78 4.75
C LYS A 816 -4.93 23.21 5.00
N ASN A 817 -5.86 23.40 5.93
CA ASN A 817 -6.33 24.72 6.34
C ASN A 817 -5.19 25.59 6.89
N ALA A 818 -4.32 25.03 7.73
CA ALA A 818 -3.11 25.70 8.22
C ALA A 818 -2.07 25.97 7.11
N LEU A 819 -1.90 25.05 6.16
CA LEU A 819 -0.93 25.17 5.07
C LEU A 819 -1.28 26.31 4.10
N PHE A 820 -2.55 26.42 3.70
CA PHE A 820 -3.00 27.48 2.78
C PHE A 820 -3.39 28.76 3.53
N GLY A 821 -3.96 28.64 4.73
CA GLY A 821 -4.40 29.76 5.57
C GLY A 821 -5.84 30.22 5.32
N ASP A 822 -6.47 29.77 4.23
CA ASP A 822 -7.79 30.23 3.79
C ASP A 822 -8.91 30.00 4.83
N HIS A 823 -8.85 28.85 5.51
CA HIS A 823 -9.83 28.42 6.53
C HIS A 823 -9.28 28.50 7.96
N LEU A 824 -8.02 28.85 8.14
CA LEU A 824 -7.35 28.73 9.44
C LEU A 824 -7.99 29.63 10.51
N LYS A 825 -8.42 30.84 10.14
CA LYS A 825 -9.06 31.75 11.11
C LYS A 825 -10.37 31.18 11.67
N TYR A 826 -11.14 30.46 10.85
CA TYR A 826 -12.34 29.75 11.30
C TYR A 826 -11.97 28.60 12.24
N ASP A 827 -10.94 27.82 11.88
CA ASP A 827 -10.44 26.74 12.74
C ASP A 827 -9.95 27.29 14.09
N ILE A 828 -9.21 28.42 14.12
CA ILE A 828 -8.77 29.07 15.37
C ILE A 828 -9.97 29.54 16.19
N SER A 829 -10.99 30.15 15.57
CA SER A 829 -12.22 30.56 16.26
C SER A 829 -12.91 29.38 16.93
N ASN A 830 -13.05 28.26 16.22
CA ASN A 830 -13.59 27.02 16.77
C ASN A 830 -12.70 26.45 17.88
N MET A 831 -11.37 26.51 17.73
CA MET A 831 -10.44 26.09 18.78
C MET A 831 -10.60 26.93 20.06
N ILE A 832 -10.79 28.25 19.96
CA ILE A 832 -11.07 29.12 21.11
C ILE A 832 -12.38 28.68 21.78
N PHE A 833 -13.43 28.41 21.01
CA PHE A 833 -14.71 27.93 21.54
C PHE A 833 -14.56 26.57 22.24
N ASP A 834 -13.91 25.60 21.60
CA ASP A 834 -13.69 24.25 22.14
C ASP A 834 -12.86 24.30 23.44
N VAL A 835 -11.81 25.12 23.49
CA VAL A 835 -10.98 25.31 24.69
C VAL A 835 -11.79 25.99 25.80
N ALA A 836 -12.58 27.02 25.49
CA ALA A 836 -13.46 27.67 26.45
C ALA A 836 -14.50 26.67 27.02
N GLN A 837 -15.10 25.86 26.16
CA GLN A 837 -16.07 24.84 26.55
C GLN A 837 -15.42 23.78 27.45
N SER A 838 -14.22 23.30 27.10
CA SER A 838 -13.47 22.33 27.90
C SER A 838 -13.17 22.86 29.30
N ILE A 839 -12.62 24.08 29.41
CA ILE A 839 -12.26 24.71 30.68
C ILE A 839 -13.52 24.93 31.55
N VAL A 840 -14.60 25.48 30.98
CA VAL A 840 -15.86 25.71 31.71
C VAL A 840 -16.49 24.38 32.17
N SER A 841 -16.51 23.37 31.30
CA SER A 841 -17.13 22.08 31.61
C SER A 841 -16.39 21.36 32.74
N ARG A 842 -15.05 21.32 32.67
CA ARG A 842 -14.23 20.70 33.73
C ARG A 842 -14.33 21.47 35.04
N GLY A 843 -14.15 22.80 35.01
CA GLY A 843 -14.26 23.62 36.22
C GLY A 843 -15.63 23.46 36.90
N LYS A 844 -16.71 23.39 36.11
CA LYS A 844 -18.07 23.17 36.64
C LYS A 844 -18.26 21.80 37.27
N LEU A 845 -17.62 20.77 36.71
CA LEU A 845 -17.71 19.40 37.20
C LEU A 845 -16.94 19.23 38.52
N GLU A 846 -15.79 19.89 38.65
CA GLU A 846 -14.95 19.88 39.86
C GLU A 846 -15.48 20.84 40.94
N GLY A 847 -16.19 21.90 40.54
CA GLY A 847 -16.72 22.92 41.44
C GLY A 847 -15.67 23.90 41.97
N ASP A 848 -14.45 23.88 41.40
CA ASP A 848 -13.33 24.74 41.80
C ASP A 848 -13.22 25.95 40.86
N PHE A 849 -13.65 27.11 41.34
CA PHE A 849 -13.55 28.35 40.58
C PHE A 849 -12.11 28.86 40.44
N LYS A 850 -11.23 28.59 41.42
CA LYS A 850 -9.85 29.06 41.36
C LYS A 850 -9.04 28.28 40.34
N GLU A 851 -9.25 26.98 40.26
CA GLU A 851 -8.62 26.16 39.24
C GLU A 851 -9.13 26.57 37.85
N PHE A 852 -10.43 26.84 37.70
CA PHE A 852 -10.99 27.42 36.47
C PHE A 852 -10.32 28.75 36.08
N GLU A 853 -10.14 29.69 37.03
CA GLU A 853 -9.43 30.96 36.77
C GLU A 853 -7.99 30.72 36.33
N TYR A 854 -7.29 29.80 36.99
CA TYR A 854 -5.92 29.43 36.62
C TYR A 854 -5.83 28.89 35.19
N GLU A 855 -6.79 28.06 34.78
CA GLU A 855 -6.86 27.53 33.41
C GLU A 855 -7.08 28.62 32.37
N VAL A 856 -8.00 29.56 32.63
CA VAL A 856 -8.26 30.70 31.74
C VAL A 856 -6.98 31.53 31.56
N ILE A 857 -6.25 31.82 32.64
CA ILE A 857 -4.97 32.53 32.58
C ILE A 857 -3.92 31.70 31.81
N LYS A 858 -3.84 30.40 32.07
CA LYS A 858 -2.86 29.51 31.45
C LYS A 858 -3.00 29.45 29.92
N TYR A 859 -4.23 29.39 29.41
CA TYR A 859 -4.48 29.20 27.97
C TYR A 859 -4.77 30.49 27.23
N PHE A 860 -5.51 31.43 27.82
CA PHE A 860 -5.92 32.68 27.17
C PHE A 860 -5.16 33.91 27.67
N THR A 861 -4.32 33.79 28.70
CA THR A 861 -3.57 34.94 29.27
C THR A 861 -4.44 36.13 29.70
N MET A 862 -5.69 35.86 30.07
CA MET A 862 -6.69 36.87 30.45
C MET A 862 -7.34 36.55 31.80
N GLU A 863 -8.04 37.52 32.38
CA GLU A 863 -8.90 37.31 33.55
C GLU A 863 -10.27 36.74 33.14
N THR A 864 -10.93 36.05 34.06
CA THR A 864 -12.29 35.55 33.82
C THR A 864 -13.27 36.70 33.57
N PRO A 865 -14.16 36.61 32.56
CA PRO A 865 -15.10 37.68 32.24
C PRO A 865 -16.36 37.70 33.13
N PHE A 866 -16.48 36.75 34.07
CA PHE A 866 -17.62 36.62 34.97
C PHE A 866 -17.21 36.21 36.38
N SER A 867 -18.10 36.46 37.34
CA SER A 867 -17.85 36.25 38.78
C SER A 867 -18.00 34.79 39.22
N GLU A 868 -17.45 34.44 40.38
CA GLU A 868 -17.68 33.12 41.02
C GLU A 868 -19.18 32.82 41.20
N ASN A 869 -19.99 33.85 41.46
CA ASN A 869 -21.44 33.69 41.60
C ASN A 869 -22.08 33.30 40.27
N ASP A 870 -21.74 33.99 39.18
CA ASP A 870 -22.19 33.63 37.83
C ASP A 870 -21.73 32.23 37.44
N PHE A 871 -20.49 31.89 37.78
CA PHE A 871 -19.94 30.54 37.60
C PHE A 871 -20.69 29.49 38.41
N LYS A 872 -21.33 29.81 39.54
CA LYS A 872 -22.18 28.83 40.25
C LYS A 872 -23.58 28.76 39.65
N THR A 873 -24.18 29.89 39.28
CA THR A 873 -25.60 29.98 38.91
C THR A 873 -25.91 29.71 37.45
N LYS A 874 -25.02 30.07 36.52
CA LYS A 874 -25.26 29.95 35.07
C LYS A 874 -24.95 28.55 34.55
N GLN A 875 -25.54 28.18 33.41
CA GLN A 875 -25.29 26.90 32.77
C GLN A 875 -24.00 26.92 31.93
N VAL A 876 -23.42 25.73 31.70
CA VAL A 876 -22.18 25.56 30.91
C VAL A 876 -22.25 26.26 29.53
N PRO A 877 -23.32 26.14 28.72
CA PRO A 877 -23.36 26.81 27.42
C PRO A 877 -23.28 28.35 27.51
N GLU A 878 -24.00 28.94 28.46
CA GLU A 878 -24.01 30.40 28.64
C GLU A 878 -22.64 30.93 29.10
N LEU A 879 -21.98 30.22 30.01
CA LEU A 879 -20.63 30.55 30.46
C LEU A 879 -19.59 30.35 29.35
N THR A 880 -19.77 29.32 28.52
CA THR A 880 -18.92 29.05 27.35
C THR A 880 -19.00 30.20 26.36
N ASP A 881 -20.21 30.67 26.01
CA ASP A 881 -20.40 31.78 25.08
C ASP A 881 -19.79 33.09 25.61
N LEU A 882 -19.93 33.36 26.92
CA LEU A 882 -19.33 34.53 27.56
C LEU A 882 -17.80 34.48 27.54
N LEU A 883 -17.22 33.33 27.88
CA LEU A 883 -15.77 33.13 27.85
C LEU A 883 -15.21 33.20 26.43
N TYR A 884 -15.87 32.52 25.49
CA TYR A 884 -15.51 32.52 24.07
C TYR A 884 -15.50 33.93 23.48
N LYS A 885 -16.53 34.74 23.76
CA LYS A 885 -16.62 36.11 23.26
C LYS A 885 -15.48 36.97 23.82
N ALA A 886 -15.26 36.93 25.14
CA ALA A 886 -14.20 37.70 25.78
C ALA A 886 -12.80 37.29 25.27
N ALA A 887 -12.54 35.99 25.15
CA ALA A 887 -11.29 35.46 24.62
C ALA A 887 -11.09 35.89 23.15
N SER A 888 -12.12 35.78 22.31
CA SER A 888 -12.04 36.20 20.90
C SER A 888 -11.72 37.69 20.74
N ASP A 889 -12.34 38.55 21.56
CA ASP A 889 -12.07 39.99 21.56
C ASP A 889 -10.62 40.30 22.03
N ASP A 890 -10.15 39.62 23.07
CA ASP A 890 -8.78 39.75 23.58
C ASP A 890 -7.72 39.28 22.56
N TYR A 891 -7.98 38.16 21.88
CA TYR A 891 -7.11 37.64 20.82
C TYR A 891 -6.91 38.66 19.70
N GLN A 892 -8.01 39.28 19.23
CA GLN A 892 -7.93 40.30 18.18
C GLN A 892 -7.14 41.54 18.65
N MET A 893 -7.34 41.97 19.90
CA MET A 893 -6.57 43.07 20.48
C MET A 893 -5.08 42.72 20.56
N LYS A 894 -4.74 41.49 20.98
CA LYS A 894 -3.35 41.01 21.05
C LYS A 894 -2.67 40.96 19.68
N LEU A 895 -3.34 40.45 18.66
CA LEU A 895 -2.81 40.42 17.30
C LEU A 895 -2.52 41.85 16.79
N ASN A 896 -3.38 42.82 17.09
CA ASN A 896 -3.14 44.22 16.71
C ASN A 896 -1.93 44.81 17.43
N LEU A 897 -1.77 44.55 18.73
CA LEU A 897 -0.60 44.98 19.49
C LEU A 897 0.69 44.36 18.95
N LEU A 898 0.65 43.07 18.58
CA LEU A 898 1.78 42.35 18.01
C LEU A 898 2.20 42.96 16.66
N LYS A 899 1.24 43.34 15.80
CA LYS A 899 1.53 44.06 14.54
C LYS A 899 2.19 45.41 14.80
N GLU A 900 1.66 46.20 15.73
CA GLU A 900 2.20 47.52 16.08
C GLU A 900 3.63 47.44 16.61
N LYS A 901 3.94 46.43 17.44
CA LYS A 901 5.30 46.20 17.96
C LYS A 901 6.26 45.69 16.88
N SER A 902 5.78 44.85 15.97
CA SER A 902 6.62 44.19 14.95
C SER A 902 6.91 45.11 13.76
N PHE A 903 5.99 46.03 13.43
CA PHE A 903 6.10 46.85 12.22
C PHE A 903 7.36 47.73 12.15
N PRO A 904 7.80 48.42 13.22
CA PRO A 904 9.05 49.20 13.18
C PRO A 904 10.29 48.35 12.89
N ILE A 905 10.29 47.09 13.33
CA ILE A 905 11.38 46.13 13.09
C ILE A 905 11.38 45.74 11.60
N ILE A 906 10.22 45.34 11.07
CA ILE A 906 10.05 44.95 9.66
C ILE A 906 10.33 46.13 8.71
N GLU A 907 9.85 47.32 9.03
CA GLU A 907 10.10 48.54 8.25
C GLU A 907 11.60 48.85 8.17
N ASN A 908 12.31 48.79 9.29
CA ASN A 908 13.75 49.01 9.33
C ASN A 908 14.50 47.98 8.47
N VAL A 909 14.16 46.69 8.60
CA VAL A 909 14.77 45.62 7.81
C VAL A 909 14.48 45.78 6.32
N TYR A 910 13.25 46.13 5.93
CA TYR A 910 12.90 46.34 4.53
C TYR A 910 13.60 47.57 3.93
N GLN A 911 13.65 48.69 4.65
CA GLN A 911 14.30 49.91 4.15
C GLN A 911 15.81 49.75 3.99
N ASN A 912 16.47 49.00 4.88
CA ASN A 912 17.93 48.85 4.86
C ASN A 912 18.42 47.62 4.07
N GLN A 913 17.61 46.56 3.97
CA GLN A 913 18.04 45.25 3.42
C GLN A 913 17.03 44.64 2.45
N GLY A 914 15.93 45.33 2.12
CA GLY A 914 14.85 44.78 1.28
C GLY A 914 15.24 44.43 -0.16
N SER A 915 16.35 44.96 -0.68
CA SER A 915 16.89 44.54 -1.98
C SER A 915 17.72 43.26 -1.92
N MET A 916 18.11 42.79 -0.73
CA MET A 916 18.98 41.62 -0.55
C MET A 916 18.19 40.34 -0.25
N PHE A 917 17.07 40.42 0.45
CA PHE A 917 16.31 39.24 0.91
C PHE A 917 14.82 39.37 0.64
N LYS A 918 14.23 38.34 0.00
CA LYS A 918 12.78 38.22 -0.18
C LYS A 918 12.11 37.57 1.03
N MET A 919 12.70 36.49 1.55
CA MET A 919 12.19 35.76 2.71
C MET A 919 13.06 36.07 3.93
N ILE A 920 12.44 36.34 5.07
CA ILE A 920 13.12 36.53 6.36
C ILE A 920 12.64 35.50 7.37
N GLN A 921 13.50 35.23 8.36
CA GLN A 921 13.19 34.37 9.50
C GLN A 921 12.89 35.23 10.72
N VAL A 922 11.70 35.06 11.30
CA VAL A 922 11.25 35.80 12.49
C VAL A 922 11.02 34.78 13.62
N PRO A 923 11.77 34.86 14.73
CA PRO A 923 11.53 34.00 15.87
C PRO A 923 10.31 34.50 16.67
N PHE A 924 9.47 33.57 17.10
CA PHE A 924 8.41 33.77 18.08
C PHE A 924 8.61 32.82 19.25
N THR A 925 8.34 33.30 20.47
CA THR A 925 8.41 32.47 21.68
C THR A 925 7.18 32.67 22.56
N ASP A 926 6.75 31.60 23.23
CA ASP A 926 5.77 31.63 24.32
C ASP A 926 6.43 31.64 25.72
N GLY A 927 7.77 31.81 25.76
CA GLY A 927 8.61 31.72 26.95
C GLY A 927 9.18 30.33 27.23
N ILE A 928 8.69 29.28 26.56
CA ILE A 928 9.15 27.89 26.73
C ILE A 928 9.68 27.35 25.40
N LYS A 929 8.85 27.39 24.36
CA LYS A 929 9.16 27.00 22.99
C LYS A 929 9.50 28.25 22.19
N THR A 930 10.49 28.13 21.31
CA THR A 930 10.81 29.16 20.31
C THR A 930 10.66 28.56 18.92
N MET A 931 9.89 29.21 18.07
CA MET A 931 9.61 28.78 16.71
C MET A 931 10.04 29.86 15.73
N THR A 932 10.78 29.46 14.70
CA THR A 932 11.22 30.39 13.65
C THR A 932 10.27 30.30 12.47
N ILE A 933 9.70 31.45 12.09
CA ILE A 933 8.70 31.55 11.04
C ILE A 933 9.32 32.24 9.84
N VAL A 934 9.07 31.68 8.65
CA VAL A 934 9.56 32.25 7.38
C VAL A 934 8.44 33.08 6.77
N THR A 935 8.69 34.36 6.52
CA THR A 935 7.71 35.30 5.93
C THR A 935 8.31 36.09 4.76
N ASP A 936 7.47 36.54 3.83
CA ASP A 936 7.88 37.45 2.75
C ASP A 936 8.01 38.87 3.31
N LEU A 937 9.22 39.42 3.27
CA LEU A 937 9.55 40.72 3.86
C LEU A 937 8.78 41.86 3.20
N LYS A 938 8.61 41.80 1.88
CA LYS A 938 7.92 42.84 1.13
C LYS A 938 6.43 42.84 1.45
N GLU A 939 5.81 41.66 1.46
CA GLU A 939 4.40 41.51 1.81
C GLU A 939 4.16 41.93 3.27
N ALA A 940 5.04 41.56 4.19
CA ALA A 940 4.97 41.97 5.59
C ALA A 940 5.06 43.49 5.76
N TYR A 941 5.89 44.17 4.96
CA TYR A 941 5.96 45.63 4.97
C TYR A 941 4.69 46.28 4.38
N GLU A 942 4.30 45.88 3.16
CA GLU A 942 3.16 46.47 2.43
C GLU A 942 1.83 46.28 3.17
N THR A 943 1.69 45.16 3.89
CA THR A 943 0.49 44.83 4.67
C THR A 943 0.54 45.28 6.13
N LYS A 944 1.57 46.03 6.56
CA LYS A 944 1.78 46.43 7.96
C LYS A 944 1.75 45.25 8.94
N CYS A 945 2.49 44.20 8.61
CA CYS A 945 2.62 42.93 9.34
C CYS A 945 1.37 42.03 9.35
N GLU A 946 0.30 42.30 8.58
CA GLU A 946 -0.83 41.37 8.48
C GLU A 946 -0.38 39.99 7.94
N SER A 947 0.45 39.97 6.90
CA SER A 947 0.98 38.71 6.35
C SER A 947 1.87 37.97 7.35
N LEU A 948 2.70 38.69 8.12
CA LEU A 948 3.53 38.11 9.19
C LEU A 948 2.67 37.42 10.27
N ILE A 949 1.54 38.03 10.67
CA ILE A 949 0.62 37.41 11.62
C ILE A 949 -0.06 36.18 11.03
N ASN A 950 -0.49 36.24 9.77
CA ASN A 950 -1.05 35.05 9.12
C ASN A 950 0.00 33.93 9.04
N ASP A 951 1.26 34.24 8.70
CA ASP A 951 2.34 33.25 8.68
C ASP A 951 2.63 32.71 10.08
N PHE A 952 2.54 33.54 11.12
CA PHE A 952 2.61 33.11 12.51
C PHE A 952 1.52 32.09 12.85
N GLU A 953 0.26 32.43 12.61
CA GLU A 953 -0.87 31.51 12.86
C GLU A 953 -0.71 30.19 12.11
N LYS A 954 -0.32 30.25 10.82
CA LYS A 954 -0.14 29.07 9.95
C LYS A 954 0.95 28.14 10.46
N ASN A 955 2.16 28.67 10.67
CA ASN A 955 3.33 27.86 10.99
C ASN A 955 3.23 27.24 12.39
N ILE A 956 2.72 27.99 13.38
CA ILE A 956 2.49 27.48 14.74
C ILE A 956 1.44 26.38 14.73
N SER A 957 0.30 26.62 14.09
CA SER A 957 -0.78 25.63 13.99
C SER A 957 -0.30 24.36 13.30
N LEU A 958 0.41 24.50 12.18
CA LEU A 958 0.94 23.38 11.40
C LEU A 958 1.92 22.53 12.21
N ALA A 959 2.87 23.17 12.91
CA ALA A 959 3.89 22.47 13.68
C ALA A 959 3.32 21.73 14.89
N ILE A 960 2.39 22.34 15.63
CA ILE A 960 1.75 21.72 16.79
C ILE A 960 0.85 20.55 16.36
N ILE A 961 0.10 20.69 15.26
CA ILE A 961 -0.67 19.59 14.66
C ILE A 961 0.27 18.42 14.34
N ASP A 962 1.42 18.68 13.71
CA ASP A 962 2.36 17.63 13.33
C ASP A 962 3.00 16.91 14.50
N GLU A 963 3.45 17.66 15.51
CA GLU A 963 4.06 17.10 16.71
C GLU A 963 3.08 16.13 17.40
N ASN A 964 1.85 16.60 17.63
CA ASN A 964 0.80 15.82 18.30
C ASN A 964 0.28 14.66 17.46
N TRP A 965 0.15 14.83 16.14
CA TRP A 965 -0.26 13.76 15.24
C TRP A 965 0.78 12.64 15.18
N LYS A 966 2.08 12.98 15.15
CA LYS A 966 3.16 11.98 15.21
C LYS A 966 3.14 11.18 16.51
N LEU A 967 2.90 11.83 17.65
CA LEU A 967 2.74 11.15 18.93
C LEU A 967 1.53 10.20 18.93
N HIS A 968 0.39 10.68 18.42
CA HIS A 968 -0.82 9.88 18.30
C HIS A 968 -0.65 8.65 17.41
N LEU A 969 0.04 8.78 16.27
CA LEU A 969 0.34 7.63 15.40
C LEU A 969 1.12 6.53 16.14
N ARG A 970 2.04 6.91 17.04
CA ARG A 970 2.77 5.96 17.87
C ARG A 970 1.85 5.28 18.90
N GLU A 971 1.03 6.05 19.61
CA GLU A 971 0.05 5.52 20.56
C GLU A 971 -0.94 4.55 19.88
N MET A 972 -1.33 4.85 18.64
CA MET A 972 -2.20 4.01 17.82
C MET A 972 -1.54 2.70 17.37
N ASP A 973 -0.24 2.71 17.08
CA ASP A 973 0.55 1.50 16.77
C ASP A 973 0.65 0.59 18.01
N ASP A 974 0.88 1.18 19.19
CA ASP A 974 0.93 0.46 20.47
C ASP A 974 -0.44 -0.13 20.84
N LEU A 975 -1.51 0.66 20.69
CA LEU A 975 -2.89 0.23 20.94
C LEU A 975 -3.30 -0.93 20.03
N ARG A 976 -2.88 -0.92 18.75
CA ARG A 976 -3.20 -2.00 17.81
C ARG A 976 -2.63 -3.35 18.27
N ARG A 977 -1.47 -3.33 18.93
CA ARG A 977 -0.80 -4.52 19.47
C ARG A 977 -1.44 -4.97 20.77
N SER A 978 -1.62 -4.06 21.71
CA SER A 978 -2.22 -4.37 23.01
C SER A 978 -3.65 -4.88 22.88
N SER A 979 -4.43 -4.37 21.91
CA SER A 979 -5.80 -4.82 21.66
C SER A 979 -5.89 -6.29 21.23
N GLN A 980 -4.83 -6.89 20.66
CA GLN A 980 -4.84 -8.32 20.36
C GLN A 980 -4.89 -9.18 21.64
N GLY A 981 -4.46 -8.65 22.79
CA GLY A 981 -4.59 -9.31 24.09
C GLY A 981 -6.05 -9.50 24.53
N ALA A 982 -7.00 -8.73 24.00
CA ALA A 982 -8.42 -8.85 24.32
C ALA A 982 -9.03 -10.20 23.89
N VAL A 983 -8.36 -10.95 23.01
CA VAL A 983 -8.77 -12.32 22.62
C VAL A 983 -8.80 -13.24 23.84
N TYR A 984 -7.90 -13.06 24.81
CA TYR A 984 -7.87 -13.85 26.04
C TYR A 984 -9.09 -13.60 26.94
N GLU A 985 -9.72 -12.42 26.83
CA GLU A 985 -10.95 -12.05 27.54
C GLU A 985 -12.24 -12.39 26.77
N GLN A 986 -12.14 -13.10 25.63
CA GLN A 986 -13.27 -13.40 24.73
C GLN A 986 -14.00 -12.17 24.18
N LYS A 987 -13.31 -11.02 24.07
CA LYS A 987 -13.81 -9.80 23.43
C LYS A 987 -13.25 -9.67 22.00
N ASP A 988 -13.92 -8.90 21.15
CA ASP A 988 -13.41 -8.59 19.81
C ASP A 988 -12.33 -7.48 19.89
N PRO A 989 -11.06 -7.76 19.53
CA PRO A 989 -9.98 -6.78 19.51
C PRO A 989 -10.30 -5.51 18.72
N LEU A 990 -11.06 -5.62 17.63
CA LEU A 990 -11.40 -4.47 16.79
C LEU A 990 -12.35 -3.51 17.50
N VAL A 991 -13.27 -4.03 18.32
CA VAL A 991 -14.20 -3.19 19.10
C VAL A 991 -13.45 -2.41 20.17
N ILE A 992 -12.54 -3.08 20.89
CA ILE A 992 -11.67 -2.42 21.87
C ILE A 992 -10.82 -1.37 21.20
N TYR A 993 -10.16 -1.72 20.08
CA TYR A 993 -9.38 -0.76 19.30
C TYR A 993 -10.19 0.47 18.88
N LYS A 994 -11.42 0.30 18.40
CA LYS A 994 -12.31 1.40 18.01
C LYS A 994 -12.69 2.33 19.18
N GLN A 995 -12.92 1.77 20.36
CA GLN A 995 -13.28 2.55 21.54
C GLN A 995 -12.09 3.35 22.06
N GLU A 996 -10.97 2.67 22.33
CA GLU A 996 -9.75 3.27 22.86
C GLU A 996 -9.16 4.30 21.89
N SER A 997 -9.15 4.00 20.58
CA SER A 997 -8.64 4.94 19.56
C SER A 997 -9.47 6.22 19.47
N PHE A 998 -10.77 6.15 19.74
CA PHE A 998 -11.63 7.33 19.77
C PHE A 998 -11.30 8.23 20.96
N TYR A 999 -11.04 7.64 22.13
CA TYR A 999 -10.61 8.39 23.32
C TYR A 999 -9.25 9.05 23.11
N LEU A 1000 -8.24 8.30 22.66
CA LEU A 1000 -6.91 8.84 22.34
C LEU A 1000 -6.98 9.98 21.33
N PHE A 1001 -7.79 9.81 20.27
CA PHE A 1001 -7.96 10.85 19.26
C PHE A 1001 -8.64 12.11 19.82
N THR A 1002 -9.67 11.95 20.65
CA THR A 1002 -10.36 13.09 21.28
C THR A 1002 -9.43 13.85 22.21
N GLU A 1003 -8.65 13.14 23.03
CA GLU A 1003 -7.64 13.73 23.91
C GLU A 1003 -6.55 14.46 23.11
N MET A 1004 -6.06 13.85 22.03
CA MET A 1004 -5.08 14.50 21.15
C MET A 1004 -5.64 15.78 20.51
N VAL A 1005 -6.89 15.77 20.01
CA VAL A 1005 -7.53 16.96 19.43
C VAL A 1005 -7.67 18.06 20.48
N GLU A 1006 -8.06 17.72 21.71
CA GLU A 1006 -8.15 18.66 22.82
C GLU A 1006 -6.77 19.24 23.17
N ARG A 1007 -5.73 18.40 23.23
CA ARG A 1007 -4.34 18.82 23.47
C ARG A 1007 -3.84 19.76 22.38
N VAL A 1008 -4.08 19.43 21.10
CA VAL A 1008 -3.74 20.28 19.95
C VAL A 1008 -4.42 21.64 20.06
N ASN A 1009 -5.73 21.68 20.31
CA ASN A 1009 -6.47 22.93 20.46
C ASN A 1009 -5.88 23.78 21.60
N LYS A 1010 -5.64 23.19 22.78
CA LYS A 1010 -5.07 23.90 23.94
C LYS A 1010 -3.66 24.41 23.69
N GLU A 1011 -2.78 23.61 23.07
CA GLU A 1011 -1.40 24.00 22.77
C GLU A 1011 -1.33 25.12 21.73
N ILE A 1012 -2.11 25.02 20.65
CA ILE A 1012 -2.20 26.08 19.63
C ILE A 1012 -2.68 27.38 20.26
N ILE A 1013 -3.82 27.34 20.97
CA ILE A 1013 -4.37 28.54 21.61
C ILE A 1013 -3.38 29.11 22.62
N SER A 1014 -2.78 28.30 23.48
CA SER A 1014 -1.80 28.80 24.45
C SER A 1014 -0.61 29.49 23.78
N PHE A 1015 -0.07 28.90 22.71
CA PHE A 1015 1.05 29.49 22.00
C PHE A 1015 0.64 30.78 21.27
N LEU A 1016 -0.49 30.80 20.58
CA LEU A 1016 -0.98 31.99 19.88
C LEU A 1016 -1.25 33.16 20.84
N TYR A 1017 -1.76 32.87 22.04
CA TYR A 1017 -1.98 33.88 23.08
C TYR A 1017 -0.73 34.24 23.88
N LYS A 1018 0.37 33.49 23.85
CA LYS A 1018 1.62 33.86 24.55
C LYS A 1018 2.70 34.37 23.62
N GLY A 1019 2.60 34.02 22.34
CA GLY A 1019 3.61 34.28 21.32
C GLY A 1019 3.96 35.75 21.19
N GLU A 1020 5.25 36.03 21.34
CA GLU A 1020 5.84 37.33 21.07
C GLU A 1020 7.19 37.18 20.37
N ILE A 1021 7.63 38.25 19.69
CA ILE A 1021 8.97 38.31 19.12
C ILE A 1021 9.95 38.58 20.27
N PRO A 1022 10.99 37.74 20.47
CA PRO A 1022 12.01 37.96 21.49
C PRO A 1022 12.64 39.34 21.35
N ALA A 1023 12.86 40.00 22.50
CA ALA A 1023 13.43 41.35 22.58
C ALA A 1023 14.88 41.45 22.10
#